data_AF-A0A1Q9YEN1-F1
#
_entry.id   AF-A0A1Q9YEN1-F1
#
_cell.length_a   1.000
_cell.length_b   1.000
_cell.length_c   1.000
_cell.angle_alpha   90.00
_cell.angle_beta   90.00
_cell.angle_gamma   90.00
#
_symmetry.space_group_name_H-M   'P 1'
#
loop_
_entity.id
_entity.type
_entity.pdbx_description
1 polymer ?
#
loop_
_entity_poly.entity_id
_entity_poly.type
_entity_poly.pdbx_seq_one_letter_code
_entity_poly.pdbx_strand_id
1 'polypeptide(L)'
;MFTVLIQNEKTLNSFYDHLPIFNGFLQSEENEKSFEICEWNESGRTIEEALPELHSLTDDKSSWRALIVRYEDDRQLASHATRPENPYDFIENAVEFDASANNPLIRLVSMLEKPLEYFNPDRASKNTKNFPKYEGVLPESITLITVRHTDELIAAPEALRILNDDDFVLRNGYPSLCRFAVCDRYEQGPIRKRKDDFIFWNAVLMLAMNRVDSAFMQAYKLYSLSLDFNTEDMNEVWSSKIEDIQNARYRIDHFLNNQSIYLERYEGNYPDYCISAQPIDLSVHGSNSMVHAKDYQAYASDPSEQASSWIRKAKKQISEVESLWNSIPDKVQEKSPSFSRRGGYQKKDVDVLSPRQRDQLEAELIALREKVNEEYRNLPDQEMKNANQLLRQASVIEEILKNRPSKSRILVWTISLVLVDLLAVIPAWLAWFKVYKEGLSVLSILSLILLFVPILFCLFITFEYRKSVAKEIRNWNDLMSKQYHRLHQYLEKYVVYESDLLSYRNGKSYLDLSRDVKEDIHQDQRNLEKSRSELMRFEMLLKKWAAALGVNKDAHKLESRKEDGFYSGIFAERTSSGKNGNYEWLDSKDFKMPQVQKQLFHFEMDQSENNRCFVNETGRKVYAPFSFIEKIHIENIRGRNAS
;
A
#
# COMPACT_ATOMS: atom_id res chain seq x y z
N MET A 1 -1.78 -31.69 20.45
CA MET A 1 -1.33 -31.41 21.83
C MET A 1 -0.20 -30.43 21.74
N PHE A 2 -0.37 -29.25 22.32
CA PHE A 2 0.55 -28.12 22.17
C PHE A 2 1.78 -28.26 23.09
N THR A 3 2.96 -27.85 22.62
CA THR A 3 4.19 -27.88 23.41
C THR A 3 4.76 -26.48 23.59
N VAL A 4 5.05 -26.09 24.83
CA VAL A 4 5.80 -24.87 25.12
C VAL A 4 7.27 -25.23 25.28
N LEU A 5 8.11 -24.73 24.39
CA LEU A 5 9.55 -24.92 24.38
C LEU A 5 10.20 -23.81 25.23
N ILE A 6 10.64 -24.17 26.43
CA ILE A 6 11.16 -23.22 27.42
C ILE A 6 12.70 -23.20 27.37
N GLN A 7 13.29 -22.03 27.13
CA GLN A 7 14.73 -21.86 26.92
C GLN A 7 15.24 -20.58 27.59
N ASN A 8 16.43 -20.62 28.22
CA ASN A 8 17.09 -19.41 28.70
C ASN A 8 17.72 -18.61 27.53
N GLU A 9 18.11 -17.36 27.79
CA GLU A 9 18.68 -16.45 26.78
C GLU A 9 19.89 -17.05 26.03
N LYS A 10 20.80 -17.72 26.75
CA LYS A 10 21.98 -18.35 26.12
C LYS A 10 21.62 -19.53 25.21
N THR A 11 20.73 -20.42 25.68
CA THR A 11 20.24 -21.53 24.87
C THR A 11 19.49 -21.02 23.64
N LEU A 12 18.72 -19.93 23.78
CA LEU A 12 18.01 -19.28 22.68
C LEU A 12 18.97 -18.63 21.67
N ASN A 13 20.08 -18.05 22.14
CA ASN A 13 21.15 -17.55 21.27
C ASN A 13 21.79 -18.66 20.44
N SER A 14 22.08 -19.81 21.06
CA SER A 14 22.61 -20.98 20.34
C SER A 14 21.56 -21.65 19.45
N PHE A 15 20.27 -21.53 19.78
CA PHE A 15 19.16 -22.00 18.96
C PHE A 15 19.05 -21.24 17.62
N TYR A 16 19.39 -19.94 17.57
CA TYR A 16 19.29 -19.15 16.32
C TYR A 16 20.13 -19.71 15.16
N ASP A 17 21.25 -20.37 15.45
CA ASP A 17 22.06 -21.04 14.43
C ASP A 17 21.37 -22.29 13.84
N HIS A 18 20.40 -22.86 14.56
CA HIS A 18 19.63 -24.05 14.19
C HIS A 18 18.17 -23.74 13.84
N LEU A 19 17.71 -22.49 13.99
CA LEU A 19 16.37 -22.02 13.65
C LEU A 19 15.87 -22.45 12.27
N PRO A 20 16.69 -22.51 11.19
CA PRO A 20 16.21 -22.97 9.89
C PRO A 20 15.61 -24.39 9.90
N ILE A 21 15.99 -25.25 10.85
CA ILE A 21 15.44 -26.59 11.04
C ILE A 21 14.02 -26.53 11.61
N PHE A 22 13.72 -25.50 12.41
CA PHE A 22 12.45 -25.32 13.14
C PHE A 22 11.44 -24.42 12.39
N ASN A 23 11.90 -23.55 11.48
CA ASN A 23 11.08 -22.53 10.83
C ASN A 23 9.82 -23.08 10.13
N GLY A 24 9.92 -24.24 9.47
CA GLY A 24 8.77 -24.88 8.82
C GLY A 24 7.63 -25.24 9.79
N PHE A 25 7.97 -25.53 11.05
CA PHE A 25 7.02 -25.92 12.10
C PHE A 25 6.53 -24.74 12.94
N LEU A 26 7.31 -23.67 13.04
CA LEU A 26 6.95 -22.45 13.78
C LEU A 26 6.02 -21.52 12.98
N GLN A 27 6.09 -21.58 11.64
CA GLN A 27 5.37 -20.66 10.73
C GLN A 27 4.14 -21.27 10.05
N SER A 28 3.69 -22.47 10.44
CA SER A 28 2.50 -23.08 9.83
C SER A 28 1.23 -22.33 10.24
N GLU A 29 0.66 -21.56 9.30
CA GLU A 29 -0.66 -20.89 9.47
C GLU A 29 -1.84 -21.84 9.17
N GLU A 30 -1.61 -22.88 8.37
CA GLU A 30 -2.65 -23.81 7.90
C GLU A 30 -2.96 -24.94 8.90
N ASN A 31 -2.08 -25.19 9.87
CA ASN A 31 -2.25 -26.19 10.93
C ASN A 31 -2.12 -25.51 12.29
N GLU A 32 -2.88 -25.96 13.30
CA GLU A 32 -2.63 -25.59 14.70
C GLU A 32 -1.14 -25.82 15.00
N LYS A 33 -0.40 -24.73 15.32
CA LYS A 33 1.03 -24.82 15.65
C LYS A 33 1.27 -25.91 16.69
N SER A 34 2.18 -26.83 16.40
CA SER A 34 2.48 -27.95 17.30
C SER A 34 3.25 -27.52 18.56
N PHE A 35 4.06 -26.47 18.45
CA PHE A 35 4.83 -25.91 19.56
C PHE A 35 5.15 -24.43 19.34
N GLU A 36 5.39 -23.70 20.44
CA GLU A 36 5.92 -22.33 20.44
C GLU A 36 7.05 -22.19 21.47
N ILE A 37 7.86 -21.14 21.33
CA ILE A 37 9.03 -20.88 22.17
C ILE A 37 8.63 -19.87 23.25
N CYS A 38 9.03 -20.14 24.50
CA CYS A 38 8.88 -19.23 25.62
C CYS A 38 10.27 -18.98 26.23
N GLU A 39 10.65 -17.71 26.34
CA GLU A 39 11.90 -17.33 26.98
C GLU A 39 11.80 -17.52 28.51
N TRP A 40 12.85 -18.10 29.09
CA TRP A 40 12.99 -18.33 30.53
C TRP A 40 13.96 -17.32 31.14
N ASN A 41 13.43 -16.48 32.01
CA ASN A 41 14.20 -15.59 32.86
C ASN A 41 14.62 -16.33 34.16
N GLU A 42 15.88 -16.75 34.22
CA GLU A 42 16.46 -17.45 35.38
C GLU A 42 16.44 -16.65 36.68
N SER A 43 16.22 -15.32 36.65
CA SER A 43 16.12 -14.48 37.85
C SER A 43 14.70 -14.38 38.41
N GLY A 44 13.69 -14.74 37.61
CA GLY A 44 12.28 -14.57 37.95
C GLY A 44 11.89 -15.38 39.18
N ARG A 45 11.16 -14.74 40.11
CA ARG A 45 10.70 -15.37 41.36
C ARG A 45 9.21 -15.71 41.34
N THR A 46 8.47 -15.16 40.39
CA THR A 46 7.10 -15.59 40.06
C THR A 46 7.03 -16.18 38.65
N ILE A 47 5.93 -16.82 38.32
CA ILE A 47 5.73 -17.44 37.00
C ILE A 47 5.66 -16.37 35.90
N GLU A 48 5.07 -15.22 36.19
CA GLU A 48 4.98 -14.07 35.27
C GLU A 48 6.34 -13.41 35.04
N GLU A 49 7.22 -13.42 36.04
CA GLU A 49 8.59 -12.92 35.89
C GLU A 49 9.49 -13.94 35.17
N ALA A 50 9.32 -15.24 35.46
CA ALA A 50 10.15 -16.30 34.92
C ALA A 50 9.76 -16.70 33.48
N LEU A 51 8.46 -16.69 33.17
CA LEU A 51 7.88 -17.04 31.87
C LEU A 51 6.78 -16.02 31.49
N PRO A 52 7.15 -14.78 31.13
CA PRO A 52 6.18 -13.70 30.91
C PRO A 52 5.17 -13.98 29.81
N GLU A 53 5.54 -14.79 28.81
CA GLU A 53 4.71 -15.10 27.65
C GLU A 53 3.77 -16.30 27.89
N LEU A 54 3.97 -17.07 28.96
CA LEU A 54 3.32 -18.37 29.14
C LEU A 54 1.80 -18.32 29.05
N HIS A 55 1.16 -17.34 29.69
CA HIS A 55 -0.30 -17.16 29.65
C HIS A 55 -0.79 -16.95 28.21
N SER A 56 -0.15 -16.05 27.46
CA SER A 56 -0.54 -15.77 26.08
C SER A 56 -0.43 -16.99 25.15
N LEU A 57 0.48 -17.92 25.46
CA LEU A 57 0.72 -19.14 24.67
C LEU A 57 -0.22 -20.29 25.03
N THR A 58 -0.83 -20.28 26.21
CA THR A 58 -1.53 -21.46 26.78
C THR A 58 -3.00 -21.22 27.13
N ASP A 59 -3.45 -19.97 27.27
CA ASP A 59 -4.82 -19.64 27.70
C ASP A 59 -5.90 -20.17 26.74
N ASP A 60 -5.60 -20.29 25.44
CA ASP A 60 -6.49 -20.84 24.42
C ASP A 60 -6.39 -22.37 24.27
N LYS A 61 -5.47 -23.03 24.98
CA LYS A 61 -5.20 -24.46 24.86
C LYS A 61 -5.90 -25.25 25.97
N SER A 62 -6.63 -26.30 25.56
CA SER A 62 -7.27 -27.23 26.50
C SER A 62 -6.27 -28.11 27.25
N SER A 63 -5.13 -28.43 26.64
CA SER A 63 -3.99 -29.05 27.30
C SER A 63 -2.68 -28.77 26.58
N TRP A 64 -1.58 -28.70 27.35
CA TRP A 64 -0.24 -28.44 26.84
C TRP A 64 0.81 -29.16 27.67
N ARG A 65 2.06 -29.14 27.21
CA ARG A 65 3.23 -29.70 27.92
C ARG A 65 4.43 -28.77 27.84
N ALA A 66 5.29 -28.84 28.86
CA ALA A 66 6.52 -28.09 28.91
C ALA A 66 7.70 -28.95 28.43
N LEU A 67 8.49 -28.43 27.50
CA LEU A 67 9.80 -28.96 27.13
C LEU A 67 10.87 -27.94 27.51
N ILE A 68 11.56 -28.17 28.61
CA ILE A 68 12.62 -27.30 29.12
C ILE A 68 13.95 -27.76 28.51
N VAL A 69 14.56 -26.91 27.70
CA VAL A 69 15.80 -27.22 26.99
C VAL A 69 16.96 -26.47 27.63
N ARG A 70 17.98 -27.23 28.06
CA ARG A 70 19.23 -26.71 28.62
C ARG A 70 20.39 -27.07 27.70
N TYR A 71 20.75 -26.16 26.82
CA TYR A 71 21.89 -26.37 25.92
C TYR A 71 23.15 -25.66 26.44
N GLU A 72 22.96 -24.41 26.86
CA GLU A 72 23.98 -23.59 27.53
C GLU A 72 23.36 -22.94 28.76
N ASP A 73 23.96 -23.19 29.92
CA ASP A 73 23.48 -22.62 31.18
C ASP A 73 23.89 -21.13 31.30
N ASP A 74 22.96 -20.28 31.71
CA ASP A 74 23.26 -18.87 32.00
C ASP A 74 23.99 -18.72 33.35
N ARG A 75 24.51 -17.53 33.66
CA ARG A 75 25.41 -17.29 34.81
C ARG A 75 24.82 -17.75 36.13
N GLN A 76 23.49 -17.66 36.30
CA GLN A 76 22.84 -18.06 37.54
C GLN A 76 22.79 -19.58 37.64
N LEU A 77 22.24 -20.29 36.66
CA LEU A 77 22.18 -21.75 36.69
C LEU A 77 23.58 -22.39 36.67
N ALA A 78 24.53 -21.82 35.93
CA ALA A 78 25.92 -22.28 35.87
C ALA A 78 26.67 -22.13 37.21
N SER A 79 26.17 -21.31 38.14
CA SER A 79 26.75 -21.17 39.48
C SER A 79 26.43 -22.35 40.41
N HIS A 80 25.46 -23.19 40.04
CA HIS A 80 25.06 -24.37 40.80
C HIS A 80 25.74 -25.63 40.25
N ALA A 81 26.66 -26.19 41.03
CA ALA A 81 27.43 -27.37 40.61
C ALA A 81 26.55 -28.62 40.53
N THR A 82 26.67 -29.35 39.42
CA THR A 82 26.01 -30.64 39.16
C THR A 82 27.02 -31.78 39.13
N ARG A 83 26.55 -33.01 39.31
CA ARG A 83 27.39 -34.19 39.10
C ARG A 83 27.66 -34.39 37.60
N PRO A 84 28.91 -34.69 37.18
CA PRO A 84 29.24 -34.89 35.77
C PRO A 84 28.41 -35.98 35.08
N GLU A 85 28.04 -37.03 35.81
CA GLU A 85 27.29 -38.16 35.27
C GLU A 85 25.80 -37.83 35.07
N ASN A 86 25.24 -36.99 35.94
CA ASN A 86 23.84 -36.59 35.95
C ASN A 86 23.70 -35.06 36.10
N PRO A 87 23.50 -34.32 35.00
CA PRO A 87 23.37 -32.84 35.00
C PRO A 87 22.09 -32.32 35.66
N TYR A 88 21.25 -33.21 36.20
CA TYR A 88 20.07 -32.87 37.00
C TYR A 88 20.28 -33.11 38.50
N ASP A 89 21.40 -33.71 38.91
CA ASP A 89 21.73 -33.95 40.31
C ASP A 89 22.66 -32.84 40.84
N PHE A 90 22.10 -31.86 41.54
CA PHE A 90 22.85 -30.73 42.09
C PHE A 90 23.56 -31.14 43.39
N ILE A 91 24.86 -30.85 43.47
CA ILE A 91 25.73 -31.29 44.57
C ILE A 91 25.34 -30.59 45.89
N GLU A 92 24.90 -29.33 45.81
CA GLU A 92 24.45 -28.54 46.97
C GLU A 92 23.32 -29.22 47.75
N ASN A 93 22.48 -30.00 47.09
CA ASN A 93 21.33 -30.69 47.68
C ASN A 93 21.66 -32.06 48.26
N ALA A 94 22.93 -32.50 48.20
CA ALA A 94 23.35 -33.81 48.70
C ALA A 94 23.51 -33.88 50.24
N VAL A 95 23.74 -32.74 50.91
CA VAL A 95 24.05 -32.68 52.35
C VAL A 95 22.82 -32.28 53.18
N GLU A 96 22.14 -31.22 52.78
CA GLU A 96 20.89 -30.79 53.38
C GLU A 96 19.99 -30.28 52.25
N PHE A 97 18.76 -30.80 52.16
CA PHE A 97 17.80 -30.31 51.18
C PHE A 97 17.27 -28.96 51.67
N ASP A 98 18.00 -27.90 51.33
CA ASP A 98 17.43 -26.57 51.30
C ASP A 98 16.74 -26.45 49.95
N ALA A 99 15.41 -26.51 49.93
CA ALA A 99 14.62 -26.11 48.77
C ALA A 99 14.73 -24.59 48.56
N SER A 100 15.96 -24.08 48.62
CA SER A 100 16.24 -22.67 48.51
C SER A 100 15.73 -22.27 47.15
N ALA A 101 14.94 -21.21 47.14
CA ALA A 101 14.45 -20.55 45.94
C ALA A 101 15.57 -20.00 45.04
N ASN A 102 16.83 -20.42 45.22
CA ASN A 102 18.00 -19.94 44.51
C ASN A 102 18.26 -20.74 43.23
N ASN A 103 18.14 -22.08 43.23
CA ASN A 103 18.38 -22.87 42.02
C ASN A 103 17.28 -22.57 40.97
N PRO A 104 17.62 -21.97 39.81
CA PRO A 104 16.61 -21.54 38.85
C PRO A 104 15.76 -22.69 38.30
N LEU A 105 16.37 -23.85 38.02
CA LEU A 105 15.69 -24.97 37.38
C LEU A 105 14.67 -25.62 38.32
N ILE A 106 15.07 -25.91 39.55
CA ILE A 106 14.18 -26.48 40.57
C ILE A 106 13.03 -25.51 40.84
N ARG A 107 13.34 -24.20 40.92
CA ARG A 107 12.34 -23.14 41.09
C ARG A 107 11.33 -23.13 39.95
N LEU A 108 11.78 -23.08 38.70
CA LEU A 108 10.92 -23.08 37.51
C LEU A 108 9.96 -24.27 37.51
N VAL A 109 10.50 -25.47 37.71
CA VAL A 109 9.69 -26.69 37.68
C VAL A 109 8.71 -26.72 38.86
N SER A 110 9.09 -26.20 40.03
CA SER A 110 8.20 -26.09 41.20
C SER A 110 7.07 -25.05 41.04
N MET A 111 7.23 -24.07 40.15
CA MET A 111 6.15 -23.13 39.79
C MET A 111 5.12 -23.79 38.87
N LEU A 112 5.57 -24.73 38.02
CA LEU A 112 4.74 -25.45 37.06
C LEU A 112 4.03 -26.68 37.65
N GLU A 113 4.57 -27.28 38.72
CA GLU A 113 3.93 -28.37 39.46
C GLU A 113 4.41 -28.45 40.91
N LYS A 114 3.59 -29.00 41.82
CA LYS A 114 4.00 -29.23 43.20
C LYS A 114 5.10 -30.30 43.31
N PRO A 115 6.11 -30.09 44.18
CA PRO A 115 7.08 -31.13 44.50
C PRO A 115 6.40 -32.33 45.20
N LEU A 116 7.02 -33.51 45.10
CA LEU A 116 6.51 -34.77 45.65
C LEU A 116 6.26 -34.69 47.17
N GLU A 117 5.00 -34.85 47.60
CA GLU A 117 4.60 -34.82 49.02
C GLU A 117 4.86 -36.15 49.77
N TYR A 118 5.08 -37.27 49.06
CA TYR A 118 4.92 -38.62 49.61
C TYR A 118 6.07 -39.21 50.44
N PHE A 119 7.30 -38.66 50.39
CA PHE A 119 8.45 -39.33 51.03
C PHE A 119 8.98 -38.66 52.31
N ASN A 120 8.57 -37.42 52.62
CA ASN A 120 8.90 -36.79 53.90
C ASN A 120 7.95 -35.61 54.26
N PRO A 121 6.87 -35.83 55.05
CA PRO A 121 5.83 -34.83 55.29
C PRO A 121 6.34 -33.56 56.00
N ASP A 122 7.39 -33.67 56.83
CA ASP A 122 8.00 -32.54 57.54
C ASP A 122 8.80 -31.60 56.62
N ARG A 123 9.27 -32.11 55.46
CA ARG A 123 9.97 -31.31 54.44
C ARG A 123 8.97 -30.68 53.45
N ALA A 124 7.92 -31.40 53.06
CA ALA A 124 6.88 -30.90 52.15
C ALA A 124 6.07 -29.71 52.71
N SER A 125 5.83 -29.67 54.03
CA SER A 125 5.09 -28.59 54.69
C SER A 125 5.85 -27.26 54.79
N LYS A 126 7.20 -27.29 54.74
CA LYS A 126 8.04 -26.08 54.71
C LYS A 126 8.15 -25.49 53.30
N ASN A 127 8.15 -26.34 52.26
CA ASN A 127 8.39 -25.94 50.87
C ASN A 127 7.14 -25.39 50.16
N THR A 128 5.95 -25.86 50.51
CA THR A 128 4.69 -25.46 49.86
C THR A 128 4.22 -24.03 50.19
N LYS A 129 4.83 -23.37 51.17
CA LYS A 129 4.44 -22.01 51.61
C LYS A 129 5.07 -20.86 50.81
N ASN A 130 6.13 -21.10 50.02
CA ASN A 130 6.96 -20.02 49.48
C ASN A 130 7.01 -19.92 47.94
N PHE A 131 6.43 -20.86 47.19
CA PHE A 131 6.43 -20.78 45.72
C PHE A 131 5.09 -20.25 45.19
N PRO A 132 5.10 -19.15 44.41
CA PRO A 132 3.91 -18.66 43.72
C PRO A 132 3.44 -19.74 42.75
N LYS A 133 2.12 -20.02 42.78
CA LYS A 133 1.51 -21.05 41.95
C LYS A 133 1.04 -20.45 40.64
N TYR A 134 1.24 -21.19 39.55
CA TYR A 134 0.58 -20.88 38.30
C TYR A 134 -0.94 -21.08 38.43
N GLU A 135 -1.72 -20.05 38.11
CA GLU A 135 -3.18 -20.05 38.23
C GLU A 135 -3.91 -20.55 36.95
N GLY A 136 -3.17 -20.87 35.89
CA GLY A 136 -3.69 -21.38 34.61
C GLY A 136 -3.80 -22.91 34.52
N VAL A 137 -4.03 -23.41 33.31
CA VAL A 137 -4.07 -24.86 33.01
C VAL A 137 -2.67 -25.44 33.20
N LEU A 138 -2.48 -26.35 34.15
CA LEU A 138 -1.18 -26.99 34.40
C LEU A 138 -0.73 -27.87 33.21
N PRO A 139 0.59 -27.98 32.95
CA PRO A 139 1.10 -28.85 31.90
C PRO A 139 0.82 -30.34 32.22
N GLU A 140 0.47 -31.14 31.21
CA GLU A 140 0.29 -32.60 31.36
C GLU A 140 1.62 -33.33 31.61
N SER A 141 2.74 -32.74 31.18
CA SER A 141 4.07 -33.33 31.32
C SER A 141 5.15 -32.25 31.26
N ILE A 142 6.21 -32.43 32.05
CA ILE A 142 7.41 -31.60 32.00
C ILE A 142 8.58 -32.50 31.57
N THR A 143 9.11 -32.25 30.38
CA THR A 143 10.31 -32.94 29.90
C THR A 143 11.49 -31.98 29.97
N LEU A 144 12.54 -32.39 30.67
CA LEU A 144 13.80 -31.69 30.71
C LEU A 144 14.78 -32.40 29.78
N ILE A 145 15.42 -31.65 28.89
CA ILE A 145 16.48 -32.15 28.03
C ILE A 145 17.73 -31.28 28.17
N THR A 146 18.90 -31.91 28.32
CA THR A 146 20.17 -31.21 28.46
C THR A 146 21.31 -31.93 27.75
N VAL A 147 22.40 -31.21 27.52
CA VAL A 147 23.65 -31.81 27.06
C VAL A 147 24.46 -32.32 28.27
N ARG A 148 25.04 -33.52 28.16
CA ARG A 148 26.03 -34.04 29.11
C ARG A 148 27.40 -34.09 28.45
N HIS A 149 28.35 -33.41 29.09
CA HIS A 149 29.76 -33.45 28.69
C HIS A 149 30.35 -34.76 29.15
N THR A 150 30.71 -35.63 28.20
CA THR A 150 31.25 -36.95 28.48
C THR A 150 32.69 -37.02 28.01
N ASP A 151 33.61 -37.15 28.97
CA ASP A 151 34.96 -37.65 28.69
C ASP A 151 34.89 -39.18 28.58
N GLU A 152 35.69 -39.81 27.72
CA GLU A 152 35.72 -41.28 27.52
C GLU A 152 35.93 -42.10 28.83
N LEU A 153 36.23 -41.45 29.95
CA LEU A 153 36.42 -42.01 31.30
C LEU A 153 35.13 -42.31 32.10
N ILE A 154 33.94 -41.90 31.66
CA ILE A 154 32.67 -42.22 32.36
C ILE A 154 32.27 -43.71 32.18
N ALA A 155 33.05 -44.49 31.41
CA ALA A 155 32.91 -45.95 31.29
C ALA A 155 33.37 -46.75 32.53
N ALA A 156 33.59 -46.10 33.68
CA ALA A 156 33.93 -46.78 34.94
C ALA A 156 32.67 -47.35 35.64
N PRO A 157 32.71 -48.57 36.21
CA PRO A 157 31.59 -49.19 36.91
C PRO A 157 31.02 -48.37 38.09
N GLU A 158 31.81 -47.42 38.63
CA GLU A 158 31.41 -46.52 39.72
C GLU A 158 30.50 -45.38 39.26
N ALA A 159 30.68 -44.86 38.04
CA ALA A 159 29.76 -43.87 37.44
C ALA A 159 28.37 -44.49 37.19
N LEU A 160 28.33 -45.76 36.77
CA LEU A 160 27.12 -46.56 36.63
C LEU A 160 26.35 -46.76 37.94
N ARG A 161 27.04 -46.79 39.09
CA ARG A 161 26.37 -46.84 40.41
C ARG A 161 25.73 -45.52 40.81
N ILE A 162 26.37 -44.39 40.50
CA ILE A 162 25.82 -43.04 40.76
C ILE A 162 24.62 -42.74 39.84
N LEU A 163 24.66 -43.21 38.59
CA LEU A 163 23.56 -43.11 37.63
C LEU A 163 22.34 -43.97 38.01
N ASN A 164 22.54 -45.00 38.83
CA ASN A 164 21.48 -45.89 39.31
C ASN A 164 20.77 -45.35 40.55
N ASP A 165 20.95 -44.09 40.93
CA ASP A 165 20.39 -43.53 42.15
C ASP A 165 19.11 -42.73 41.84
N ASP A 166 17.93 -43.37 41.90
CA ASP A 166 16.62 -42.69 41.73
C ASP A 166 16.41 -41.58 42.78
N ASP A 167 17.23 -41.57 43.83
CA ASP A 167 17.17 -40.59 44.90
C ASP A 167 17.55 -39.19 44.41
N PHE A 168 18.15 -38.99 43.22
CA PHE A 168 18.44 -37.63 42.72
C PHE A 168 17.17 -36.78 42.58
N VAL A 169 16.06 -37.40 42.19
CA VAL A 169 14.76 -36.72 42.06
C VAL A 169 14.30 -36.23 43.43
N LEU A 170 14.44 -37.09 44.44
CA LEU A 170 14.05 -36.80 45.81
C LEU A 170 15.00 -35.80 46.48
N ARG A 171 16.31 -35.94 46.25
CA ARG A 171 17.35 -35.02 46.74
C ARG A 171 17.14 -33.61 46.23
N ASN A 172 16.77 -33.45 44.96
CA ASN A 172 16.60 -32.15 44.33
C ASN A 172 15.14 -31.66 44.34
N GLY A 173 14.20 -32.47 44.85
CA GLY A 173 12.80 -32.07 45.02
C GLY A 173 12.02 -31.90 43.72
N TYR A 174 12.35 -32.65 42.67
CA TYR A 174 11.62 -32.55 41.41
C TYR A 174 10.18 -33.08 41.54
N PRO A 175 9.19 -32.42 40.90
CA PRO A 175 7.81 -32.90 40.79
C PRO A 175 7.61 -34.22 40.06
N SER A 176 6.40 -34.77 40.19
CA SER A 176 6.00 -36.06 39.62
C SER A 176 5.91 -36.11 38.11
N LEU A 177 5.63 -35.00 37.43
CA LEU A 177 5.47 -34.98 35.97
C LEU A 177 6.80 -34.88 35.22
N CYS A 178 7.92 -34.73 35.94
CA CYS A 178 9.26 -34.53 35.39
C CYS A 178 9.86 -35.79 34.78
N ARG A 179 10.32 -35.63 33.55
CA ARG A 179 11.06 -36.64 32.77
C ARG A 179 12.42 -36.06 32.38
N PHE A 180 13.48 -36.84 32.51
CA PHE A 180 14.85 -36.35 32.34
C PHE A 180 15.51 -37.02 31.15
N ALA A 181 15.99 -36.23 30.20
CA ALA A 181 16.67 -36.69 29.01
C ALA A 181 18.01 -36.00 28.84
N VAL A 182 19.00 -36.73 28.35
CA VAL A 182 20.36 -36.27 28.16
C VAL A 182 20.84 -36.65 26.77
N CYS A 183 21.49 -35.72 26.07
CA CYS A 183 22.28 -36.03 24.90
C CYS A 183 23.76 -35.93 25.22
N ASP A 184 24.51 -36.95 24.88
CA ASP A 184 25.96 -36.99 25.11
C ASP A 184 26.70 -36.13 24.09
N ARG A 185 27.51 -35.19 24.57
CA ARG A 185 28.44 -34.39 23.77
C ARG A 185 29.86 -34.79 24.11
N TYR A 186 30.63 -35.11 23.08
CA TYR A 186 32.03 -35.51 23.21
C TYR A 186 32.94 -34.31 22.89
N GLU A 187 33.94 -34.04 23.73
CA GLU A 187 34.90 -32.94 23.54
C GLU A 187 35.98 -33.24 22.47
N GLN A 188 35.60 -33.91 21.38
CA GLN A 188 36.50 -34.30 20.30
C GLN A 188 36.47 -33.31 19.14
N GLY A 189 36.96 -32.09 19.39
CA GLY A 189 37.18 -31.07 18.36
C GLY A 189 35.90 -30.48 17.71
N PRO A 190 36.07 -29.51 16.80
CA PRO A 190 34.96 -28.67 16.32
C PRO A 190 33.97 -29.40 15.38
N ILE A 191 34.41 -30.47 14.72
CA ILE A 191 33.56 -31.25 13.79
C ILE A 191 32.61 -32.14 14.58
N ARG A 192 33.11 -32.85 15.60
CA ARG A 192 32.27 -33.71 16.44
C ARG A 192 31.27 -32.88 17.24
N LYS A 193 31.70 -31.75 17.81
CA LYS A 193 30.80 -30.80 18.48
C LYS A 193 29.59 -30.44 17.60
N ARG A 194 29.82 -30.02 16.35
CA ARG A 194 28.70 -29.68 15.43
C ARG A 194 27.77 -30.86 15.13
N LYS A 195 28.30 -32.08 15.06
CA LYS A 195 27.49 -33.29 14.87
C LYS A 195 26.58 -33.50 16.09
N ASP A 196 27.16 -33.46 17.29
CA ASP A 196 26.43 -33.66 18.54
C ASP A 196 25.39 -32.54 18.76
N ASP A 197 25.72 -31.29 18.40
CA ASP A 197 24.80 -30.14 18.42
C ASP A 197 23.62 -30.34 17.47
N PHE A 198 23.87 -30.82 16.24
CA PHE A 198 22.81 -31.13 15.28
C PHE A 198 21.90 -32.26 15.80
N ILE A 199 22.46 -33.30 16.41
CA ILE A 199 21.70 -34.40 17.03
C ILE A 199 20.80 -33.85 18.15
N PHE A 200 21.36 -33.03 19.04
CA PHE A 200 20.62 -32.45 20.15
C PHE A 200 19.41 -31.64 19.67
N TRP A 201 19.60 -30.73 18.72
CA TRP A 201 18.50 -29.88 18.23
C TRP A 201 17.44 -30.67 17.46
N ASN A 202 17.82 -31.72 16.72
CA ASN A 202 16.84 -32.62 16.11
C ASN A 202 16.08 -33.44 17.18
N ALA A 203 16.73 -33.85 18.27
CA ALA A 203 16.05 -34.52 19.38
C ALA A 203 15.04 -33.59 20.07
N VAL A 204 15.41 -32.32 20.27
CA VAL A 204 14.50 -31.29 20.78
C VAL A 204 13.28 -31.12 19.86
N LEU A 205 13.49 -31.00 18.54
CA LEU A 205 12.40 -30.89 17.57
C LEU A 205 11.49 -32.12 17.61
N MET A 206 12.07 -33.32 17.67
CA MET A 206 11.33 -34.58 17.80
C MET A 206 10.45 -34.61 19.03
N LEU A 207 11.01 -34.24 20.19
CA LEU A 207 10.26 -34.19 21.45
C LEU A 207 9.19 -33.11 21.42
N ALA A 208 9.43 -31.96 20.77
CA ALA A 208 8.47 -30.88 20.64
C ALA A 208 7.26 -31.29 19.77
N MET A 209 7.50 -32.03 18.69
CA MET A 209 6.44 -32.44 17.76
C MET A 209 5.68 -33.70 18.22
N ASN A 210 6.33 -34.63 18.91
CA ASN A 210 5.76 -35.94 19.21
C ASN A 210 5.39 -36.12 20.67
N ARG A 211 4.21 -36.69 20.94
CA ARG A 211 3.82 -37.11 22.29
C ARG A 211 4.62 -38.34 22.71
N VAL A 212 5.48 -38.20 23.71
CA VAL A 212 6.19 -39.32 24.33
C VAL A 212 5.28 -39.96 25.38
N ASP A 213 4.98 -41.25 25.22
CA ASP A 213 4.19 -41.96 26.23
C ASP A 213 5.01 -42.18 27.51
N SER A 214 4.32 -42.11 28.64
CA SER A 214 4.77 -42.54 29.96
C SER A 214 5.34 -43.96 29.99
N ALA A 215 4.92 -44.84 29.06
CA ALA A 215 5.48 -46.17 28.90
C ALA A 215 6.97 -46.17 28.49
N PHE A 216 7.38 -45.21 27.65
CA PHE A 216 8.77 -45.11 27.15
C PHE A 216 9.62 -44.24 28.06
N MET A 217 9.09 -43.05 28.41
CA MET A 217 9.73 -42.16 29.37
C MET A 217 8.89 -42.07 30.65
N GLN A 218 9.25 -42.91 31.60
CA GLN A 218 8.72 -42.88 32.95
C GLN A 218 9.25 -41.64 33.67
N ALA A 219 8.42 -41.09 34.55
CA ALA A 219 8.88 -40.08 35.48
C ALA A 219 10.01 -40.64 36.35
N TYR A 220 10.84 -39.74 36.87
CA TYR A 220 11.94 -40.02 37.82
C TYR A 220 13.19 -40.72 37.27
N LYS A 221 13.18 -41.12 36.00
CA LYS A 221 14.33 -41.79 35.37
C LYS A 221 15.10 -40.86 34.45
N LEU A 222 16.40 -41.12 34.36
CA LEU A 222 17.32 -40.45 33.46
C LEU A 222 17.51 -41.29 32.19
N TYR A 223 17.25 -40.67 31.04
CA TYR A 223 17.36 -41.30 29.73
C TYR A 223 18.50 -40.67 28.92
N SER A 224 19.27 -41.49 28.22
CA SER A 224 20.15 -41.02 27.15
C SER A 224 19.40 -41.07 25.82
N LEU A 225 19.44 -39.97 25.07
CA LEU A 225 18.84 -39.84 23.75
C LEU A 225 19.94 -39.82 22.69
N SER A 226 19.86 -40.74 21.75
CA SER A 226 20.65 -40.71 20.52
C SER A 226 19.77 -40.90 19.29
N LEU A 227 20.20 -40.28 18.19
CA LEU A 227 19.50 -40.34 16.90
C LEU A 227 20.40 -41.02 15.88
N ASP A 228 19.83 -42.02 15.21
CA ASP A 228 20.44 -42.64 14.05
C ASP A 228 19.81 -42.08 12.77
N PHE A 229 20.69 -41.67 11.85
CA PHE A 229 20.30 -41.15 10.55
C PHE A 229 20.63 -42.16 9.46
N ASN A 230 19.68 -42.40 8.55
CA ASN A 230 19.99 -43.06 7.30
C ASN A 230 20.83 -42.09 6.44
N THR A 231 22.09 -42.42 6.25
CA THR A 231 23.02 -41.60 5.47
C THR A 231 22.64 -41.49 3.99
N GLU A 232 21.96 -42.49 3.41
CA GLU A 232 21.54 -42.46 2.00
C GLU A 232 20.38 -41.47 1.80
N ASP A 233 19.30 -41.64 2.58
CA ASP A 233 18.15 -40.73 2.55
C ASP A 233 18.56 -39.28 2.89
N MET A 234 19.48 -39.10 3.86
CA MET A 234 19.97 -37.78 4.23
C MET A 234 20.79 -37.12 3.11
N ASN A 235 21.61 -37.89 2.39
CA ASN A 235 22.33 -37.40 1.22
C ASN A 235 21.37 -36.94 0.12
N GLU A 236 20.31 -37.71 -0.15
CA GLU A 236 19.32 -37.38 -1.18
C GLU A 236 18.57 -36.09 -0.85
N VAL A 237 17.99 -36.00 0.36
CA VAL A 237 17.24 -34.82 0.81
C VAL A 237 18.12 -33.57 0.81
N TRP A 238 19.35 -33.66 1.31
CA TRP A 238 20.26 -32.51 1.31
C TRP A 238 20.76 -32.13 -0.08
N SER A 239 21.03 -33.09 -0.94
CA SER A 239 21.48 -32.79 -2.32
C SER A 239 20.38 -32.05 -3.09
N SER A 240 19.13 -32.53 -2.98
CA SER A 240 17.97 -31.86 -3.55
C SER A 240 17.80 -30.44 -2.97
N LYS A 241 17.91 -30.26 -1.65
CA LYS A 241 17.74 -28.92 -1.06
C LYS A 241 18.87 -27.95 -1.42
N ILE A 242 20.11 -28.44 -1.53
CA ILE A 242 21.24 -27.63 -2.01
C ILE A 242 21.00 -27.21 -3.46
N GLU A 243 20.50 -28.11 -4.31
CA GLU A 243 20.14 -27.80 -5.70
C GLU A 243 19.05 -26.73 -5.77
N ASP A 244 17.99 -26.83 -4.97
CA ASP A 244 16.92 -25.82 -4.90
C ASP A 244 17.45 -24.45 -4.49
N ILE A 245 18.31 -24.40 -3.46
CA ILE A 245 18.94 -23.16 -3.01
C ILE A 245 19.81 -22.56 -4.11
N GLN A 246 20.59 -23.39 -4.82
CA GLN A 246 21.44 -22.93 -5.91
C GLN A 246 20.61 -22.43 -7.09
N ASN A 247 19.53 -23.11 -7.44
CA ASN A 247 18.59 -22.70 -8.48
C ASN A 247 17.91 -21.37 -8.13
N ALA A 248 17.45 -21.21 -6.89
CA ALA A 248 16.87 -19.96 -6.41
C ALA A 248 17.88 -18.80 -6.44
N ARG A 249 19.11 -19.05 -5.98
CA ARG A 249 20.20 -18.06 -6.05
C ARG A 249 20.53 -17.68 -7.49
N TYR A 250 20.59 -18.65 -8.41
CA TYR A 250 20.83 -18.38 -9.83
C TYR A 250 19.73 -17.51 -10.43
N ARG A 251 18.45 -17.78 -10.11
CA ARG A 251 17.31 -16.96 -10.55
C ARG A 251 17.41 -15.53 -10.02
N ILE A 252 17.75 -15.35 -8.74
CA ILE A 252 17.95 -14.03 -8.14
C ILE A 252 19.11 -13.31 -8.81
N ASP A 253 20.25 -13.96 -8.98
CA ASP A 253 21.45 -13.38 -9.60
C ASP A 253 21.18 -12.98 -11.06
N HIS A 254 20.51 -13.84 -11.82
CA HIS A 254 20.09 -13.57 -13.19
C HIS A 254 19.11 -12.39 -13.26
N PHE A 255 18.13 -12.32 -12.35
CA PHE A 255 17.19 -11.21 -12.27
C PHE A 255 17.89 -9.89 -11.92
N LEU A 256 18.73 -9.86 -10.87
CA LEU A 256 19.47 -8.66 -10.45
C LEU A 256 20.40 -8.15 -11.55
N ASN A 257 21.10 -9.06 -12.24
CA ASN A 257 21.97 -8.71 -13.37
C ASN A 257 21.17 -8.18 -14.56
N ASN A 258 20.04 -8.80 -14.90
CA ASN A 258 19.22 -8.32 -16.02
C ASN A 258 18.51 -7.02 -15.69
N GLN A 259 18.06 -6.83 -14.44
CA GLN A 259 17.37 -5.63 -14.01
C GLN A 259 18.31 -4.42 -13.91
N SER A 260 19.54 -4.60 -13.45
CA SER A 260 20.55 -3.52 -13.47
C SER A 260 20.87 -3.11 -14.91
N ILE A 261 21.05 -4.08 -15.81
CA ILE A 261 21.24 -3.82 -17.25
C ILE A 261 20.01 -3.13 -17.86
N TYR A 262 18.80 -3.52 -17.46
CA TYR A 262 17.56 -2.86 -17.90
C TYR A 262 17.51 -1.42 -17.40
N LEU A 263 17.66 -1.15 -16.10
CA LEU A 263 17.57 0.20 -15.56
C LEU A 263 18.65 1.15 -16.14
N GLU A 264 19.81 0.62 -16.52
CA GLU A 264 20.87 1.40 -17.17
C GLU A 264 20.65 1.64 -18.67
N ARG A 265 19.98 0.72 -19.37
CA ARG A 265 19.79 0.79 -20.84
C ARG A 265 18.39 1.19 -21.29
N TYR A 266 17.39 1.12 -20.41
CA TYR A 266 16.00 1.36 -20.77
C TYR A 266 15.75 2.86 -20.81
N GLU A 267 15.78 3.42 -22.01
CA GLU A 267 15.16 4.70 -22.31
C GLU A 267 13.66 4.44 -22.43
N GLY A 268 12.91 4.66 -21.34
CA GLY A 268 11.45 4.61 -21.38
C GLY A 268 10.89 5.59 -22.41
N ASN A 269 9.67 5.37 -22.86
CA ASN A 269 9.04 6.29 -23.79
C ASN A 269 8.86 7.66 -23.11
N TYR A 270 9.18 8.74 -23.83
CA TYR A 270 8.96 10.09 -23.31
C TYR A 270 7.44 10.34 -23.20
N PRO A 271 6.92 10.79 -22.04
CA PRO A 271 5.49 10.91 -21.83
C PRO A 271 4.90 12.03 -22.69
N ASP A 272 3.77 11.76 -23.35
CA ASP A 272 2.94 12.81 -23.93
C ASP A 272 2.02 13.39 -22.85
N TYR A 273 2.50 14.43 -22.17
CA TYR A 273 1.80 15.06 -21.05
C TYR A 273 0.88 16.22 -21.46
N CYS A 274 0.86 16.58 -22.75
CA CYS A 274 0.12 17.72 -23.28
C CYS A 274 -1.38 17.44 -23.32
N ILE A 275 -2.18 18.33 -22.72
CA ILE A 275 -3.64 18.24 -22.67
C ILE A 275 -4.24 19.55 -23.20
N SER A 276 -5.21 19.44 -24.10
CA SER A 276 -5.95 20.59 -24.62
C SER A 276 -7.33 20.68 -23.97
N ALA A 277 -7.64 21.83 -23.38
CA ALA A 277 -8.98 22.17 -22.91
C ALA A 277 -9.91 22.44 -24.10
N GLN A 278 -11.20 22.12 -23.96
CA GLN A 278 -12.17 22.29 -25.04
C GLN A 278 -12.74 23.72 -25.09
N PRO A 279 -12.87 24.35 -26.28
CA PRO A 279 -13.48 25.65 -26.40
C PRO A 279 -15.01 25.61 -26.17
N ILE A 280 -15.55 26.66 -25.57
CA ILE A 280 -16.99 26.86 -25.41
C ILE A 280 -17.52 27.65 -26.60
N ASP A 281 -18.62 27.19 -27.22
CA ASP A 281 -19.29 27.95 -28.25
C ASP A 281 -20.10 29.11 -27.64
N LEU A 282 -19.68 30.35 -27.92
CA LEU A 282 -20.38 31.58 -27.53
C LEU A 282 -21.26 32.16 -28.67
N SER A 283 -21.29 31.51 -29.85
CA SER A 283 -21.89 32.04 -31.08
C SER A 283 -23.38 32.37 -30.97
N VAL A 284 -24.10 31.70 -30.07
CA VAL A 284 -25.54 31.87 -29.83
C VAL A 284 -25.88 33.29 -29.30
N HIS A 285 -24.92 33.98 -28.68
CA HIS A 285 -25.19 35.22 -27.96
C HIS A 285 -24.76 36.51 -28.68
N GLY A 286 -23.98 36.43 -29.77
CA GLY A 286 -23.45 37.61 -30.46
C GLY A 286 -24.36 38.17 -31.58
N SER A 287 -24.97 37.31 -32.38
CA SER A 287 -25.74 37.71 -33.59
C SER A 287 -27.24 37.87 -33.31
N ASN A 288 -27.82 37.02 -32.47
CA ASN A 288 -29.25 37.05 -32.12
C ASN A 288 -29.61 38.11 -31.04
N SER A 289 -28.61 38.77 -30.44
CA SER A 289 -28.81 39.76 -29.38
C SER A 289 -28.80 41.22 -29.87
N MET A 290 -28.53 41.45 -31.17
CA MET A 290 -28.50 42.80 -31.74
C MET A 290 -29.90 43.42 -31.77
N VAL A 291 -29.98 44.68 -31.36
CA VAL A 291 -31.23 45.42 -31.33
C VAL A 291 -31.45 46.08 -32.69
N HIS A 292 -32.58 45.82 -33.35
CA HIS A 292 -32.89 46.45 -34.62
C HIS A 292 -33.67 47.76 -34.41
N ALA A 293 -33.21 48.83 -35.05
CA ALA A 293 -33.92 50.12 -35.02
C ALA A 293 -35.33 50.05 -35.65
N LYS A 294 -35.61 49.01 -36.45
CA LYS A 294 -36.93 48.74 -37.04
C LYS A 294 -37.98 48.32 -36.01
N ASP A 295 -37.54 47.77 -34.87
CA ASP A 295 -38.42 47.32 -33.78
C ASP A 295 -39.06 48.51 -33.05
N TYR A 296 -38.47 49.71 -33.22
CA TYR A 296 -38.99 50.96 -32.70
C TYR A 296 -39.66 51.73 -33.84
N GLN A 297 -40.99 51.73 -33.84
CA GLN A 297 -41.78 52.46 -34.83
C GLN A 297 -41.51 53.98 -34.75
N ALA A 298 -41.95 54.78 -35.74
CA ALA A 298 -41.91 56.25 -35.61
C ALA A 298 -42.98 56.78 -34.66
N TYR A 299 -44.10 56.07 -34.51
CA TYR A 299 -45.22 56.47 -33.65
C TYR A 299 -45.71 55.35 -32.72
N ALA A 300 -46.01 55.66 -31.46
CA ALA A 300 -46.56 54.71 -30.48
C ALA A 300 -47.78 55.31 -29.78
N SER A 301 -48.67 54.44 -29.31
CA SER A 301 -49.84 54.81 -28.51
C SER A 301 -49.43 55.24 -27.11
N ASP A 302 -48.39 54.62 -26.54
CA ASP A 302 -47.79 54.96 -25.24
C ASP A 302 -46.24 55.03 -25.34
N PRO A 303 -45.64 56.24 -25.33
CA PRO A 303 -44.19 56.43 -25.33
C PRO A 303 -43.50 55.93 -24.05
N SER A 304 -44.19 55.92 -22.91
CA SER A 304 -43.60 55.59 -21.61
C SER A 304 -43.40 54.07 -21.45
N GLU A 305 -44.35 53.28 -21.95
CA GLU A 305 -44.31 51.83 -21.92
C GLU A 305 -43.12 51.28 -22.73
N GLN A 306 -42.88 51.80 -23.94
CA GLN A 306 -41.76 51.36 -24.78
C GLN A 306 -40.39 51.75 -24.19
N ALA A 307 -40.27 52.94 -23.59
CA ALA A 307 -39.05 53.36 -22.91
C ALA A 307 -38.73 52.43 -21.71
N SER A 308 -39.76 52.06 -20.94
CA SER A 308 -39.61 51.10 -19.83
C SER A 308 -39.28 49.68 -20.28
N SER A 309 -39.82 49.25 -21.43
CA SER A 309 -39.48 47.97 -22.05
C SER A 309 -38.04 47.95 -22.56
N TRP A 310 -37.54 49.07 -23.10
CA TRP A 310 -36.15 49.19 -23.55
C TRP A 310 -35.18 49.04 -22.38
N ILE A 311 -35.33 49.83 -21.32
CA ILE A 311 -34.41 49.78 -20.19
C ILE A 311 -34.40 48.40 -19.52
N ARG A 312 -35.54 47.71 -19.47
CA ARG A 312 -35.62 46.33 -18.99
C ARG A 312 -34.84 45.36 -19.89
N LYS A 313 -34.99 45.47 -21.21
CA LYS A 313 -34.23 44.65 -22.18
C LYS A 313 -32.73 44.94 -22.10
N ALA A 314 -32.33 46.21 -22.04
CA ALA A 314 -30.94 46.64 -21.94
C ALA A 314 -30.27 46.11 -20.65
N LYS A 315 -30.94 46.27 -19.50
CA LYS A 315 -30.45 45.71 -18.22
C LYS A 315 -30.31 44.19 -18.26
N LYS A 316 -31.29 43.49 -18.86
CA LYS A 316 -31.24 42.04 -19.03
C LYS A 316 -30.03 41.61 -19.86
N GLN A 317 -29.79 42.27 -21.00
CA GLN A 317 -28.64 41.98 -21.86
C GLN A 317 -27.30 42.24 -21.14
N ILE A 318 -27.19 43.32 -20.37
CA ILE A 318 -25.99 43.60 -19.57
C ILE A 318 -25.76 42.47 -18.54
N SER A 319 -26.79 42.09 -17.79
CA SER A 319 -26.68 41.02 -16.79
C SER A 319 -26.37 39.65 -17.39
N GLU A 320 -26.88 39.36 -18.59
CA GLU A 320 -26.54 38.12 -19.31
C GLU A 320 -25.06 38.09 -19.66
N VAL A 321 -24.52 39.16 -20.23
CA VAL A 321 -23.08 39.25 -20.54
C VAL A 321 -22.22 39.15 -19.28
N GLU A 322 -22.60 39.83 -18.21
CA GLU A 322 -21.90 39.76 -16.92
C GLU A 322 -21.92 38.35 -16.31
N SER A 323 -23.06 37.66 -16.36
CA SER A 323 -23.16 36.27 -15.93
C SER A 323 -22.28 35.33 -16.76
N LEU A 324 -22.15 35.61 -18.07
CA LEU A 324 -21.27 34.85 -18.95
C LEU A 324 -19.80 35.04 -18.56
N TRP A 325 -19.34 36.27 -18.33
CA TRP A 325 -17.99 36.58 -17.84
C TRP A 325 -17.62 35.75 -16.61
N ASN A 326 -18.50 35.74 -15.62
CA ASN A 326 -18.26 35.02 -14.37
C ASN A 326 -18.33 33.49 -14.51
N SER A 327 -19.15 32.98 -15.45
CA SER A 327 -19.35 31.54 -15.65
C SER A 327 -18.31 30.86 -16.56
N ILE A 328 -17.47 31.62 -17.27
CA ILE A 328 -16.49 31.04 -18.20
C ILE A 328 -15.51 30.09 -17.49
N PRO A 329 -14.86 30.46 -16.38
CA PRO A 329 -13.94 29.57 -15.67
C PRO A 329 -14.56 28.22 -15.34
N ASP A 330 -15.73 28.24 -14.68
CA ASP A 330 -16.43 27.03 -14.24
C ASP A 330 -16.85 26.15 -15.43
N LYS A 331 -17.37 26.77 -16.51
CA LYS A 331 -17.81 26.02 -17.70
C LYS A 331 -16.65 25.41 -18.49
N VAL A 332 -15.50 26.08 -18.54
CA VAL A 332 -14.31 25.53 -19.20
C VAL A 332 -13.77 24.37 -18.37
N GLN A 333 -13.75 24.48 -17.05
CA GLN A 333 -13.34 23.40 -16.15
C GLN A 333 -14.28 22.20 -16.20
N GLU A 334 -15.61 22.41 -16.23
CA GLU A 334 -16.60 21.32 -16.32
C GLU A 334 -16.46 20.50 -17.61
N LYS A 335 -16.07 21.14 -18.72
CA LYS A 335 -15.83 20.48 -20.01
C LYS A 335 -14.41 19.95 -20.17
N SER A 336 -13.49 20.35 -19.30
CA SER A 336 -12.11 19.88 -19.31
C SER A 336 -12.02 18.53 -18.62
N PRO A 337 -11.09 17.64 -19.02
CA PRO A 337 -10.91 16.36 -18.35
C PRO A 337 -10.64 16.57 -16.86
N SER A 338 -11.45 15.95 -16.01
CA SER A 338 -11.32 16.04 -14.57
C SER A 338 -10.13 15.20 -14.09
N PHE A 339 -9.00 15.83 -13.84
CA PHE A 339 -7.89 15.17 -13.18
C PHE A 339 -8.11 15.18 -11.67
N SER A 340 -7.91 14.01 -11.05
CA SER A 340 -7.79 13.96 -9.59
C SER A 340 -6.54 14.74 -9.14
N ARG A 341 -6.37 15.00 -7.84
CA ARG A 341 -5.14 15.61 -7.30
C ARG A 341 -3.84 14.87 -7.71
N ARG A 342 -3.97 13.63 -8.20
CA ARG A 342 -2.91 12.73 -8.69
C ARG A 342 -2.80 12.64 -10.22
N GLY A 343 -3.26 13.64 -10.97
CA GLY A 343 -3.12 13.67 -12.44
C GLY A 343 -3.94 12.60 -13.17
N GLY A 344 -3.64 12.40 -14.47
CA GLY A 344 -4.33 11.44 -15.34
C GLY A 344 -3.70 10.05 -15.39
N TYR A 345 -2.44 9.92 -14.99
CA TYR A 345 -1.69 8.67 -15.07
C TYR A 345 -1.94 7.76 -13.86
N GLN A 346 -1.98 6.45 -14.12
CA GLN A 346 -1.89 5.43 -13.07
C GLN A 346 -0.46 4.91 -12.98
N LYS A 347 -0.07 4.38 -11.80
CA LYS A 347 1.28 3.85 -11.56
C LYS A 347 1.70 2.75 -12.56
N LYS A 348 0.74 2.03 -13.15
CA LYS A 348 0.99 0.97 -14.15
C LYS A 348 1.35 1.51 -15.54
N ASP A 349 0.98 2.75 -15.83
CA ASP A 349 1.13 3.37 -17.15
C ASP A 349 2.36 4.30 -17.20
N VAL A 350 3.17 4.32 -16.13
CA VAL A 350 4.31 5.21 -15.96
C VAL A 350 5.60 4.42 -16.08
N ASP A 351 6.40 4.78 -17.08
CA ASP A 351 7.73 4.22 -17.27
C ASP A 351 8.76 4.94 -16.39
N VAL A 352 9.82 4.21 -16.03
CA VAL A 352 10.99 4.79 -15.35
C VAL A 352 11.74 5.68 -16.34
N LEU A 353 11.83 6.97 -16.03
CA LEU A 353 12.61 7.91 -16.84
C LEU A 353 14.10 7.75 -16.59
N SER A 354 14.89 7.80 -17.67
CA SER A 354 16.34 7.95 -17.55
C SER A 354 16.69 9.28 -16.88
N PRO A 355 17.88 9.44 -16.26
CA PRO A 355 18.29 10.70 -15.64
C PRO A 355 18.18 11.89 -16.61
N ARG A 356 18.58 11.72 -17.87
CA ARG A 356 18.50 12.77 -18.89
C ARG A 356 17.07 13.15 -19.24
N GLN A 357 16.19 12.16 -19.46
CA GLN A 357 14.78 12.43 -19.77
C GLN A 357 14.06 13.08 -18.58
N ARG A 358 14.42 12.69 -17.36
CA ARG A 358 13.92 13.31 -16.13
C ARG A 358 14.34 14.78 -16.06
N ASP A 359 15.62 15.08 -16.21
CA ASP A 359 16.13 16.45 -16.18
C ASP A 359 15.49 17.31 -17.27
N GLN A 360 15.30 16.72 -18.46
CA GLN A 360 14.58 17.37 -19.56
C GLN A 360 13.12 17.68 -19.19
N LEU A 361 12.39 16.69 -18.67
CA LEU A 361 10.99 16.88 -18.24
C LEU A 361 10.89 17.91 -17.10
N GLU A 362 11.81 17.90 -16.15
CA GLU A 362 11.88 18.91 -15.08
C GLU A 362 12.07 20.32 -15.65
N ALA A 363 12.99 20.48 -16.61
CA ALA A 363 13.23 21.76 -17.28
C ALA A 363 11.99 22.23 -18.09
N GLU A 364 11.36 21.33 -18.83
CA GLU A 364 10.13 21.62 -19.59
C GLU A 364 8.97 22.03 -18.67
N LEU A 365 8.79 21.34 -17.53
CA LEU A 365 7.76 21.67 -16.55
C LEU A 365 8.02 23.02 -15.85
N ILE A 366 9.29 23.39 -15.64
CA ILE A 366 9.65 24.71 -15.11
C ILE A 366 9.28 25.80 -16.13
N ALA A 367 9.66 25.63 -17.39
CA ALA A 367 9.33 26.56 -18.47
C ALA A 367 7.80 26.69 -18.66
N LEU A 368 7.07 25.56 -18.62
CA LEU A 368 5.62 25.54 -18.72
C LEU A 368 4.97 26.26 -17.52
N ARG A 369 5.50 26.08 -16.31
CA ARG A 369 5.01 26.79 -15.12
C ARG A 369 5.20 28.31 -15.24
N GLU A 370 6.35 28.75 -15.75
CA GLU A 370 6.59 30.18 -16.00
C GLU A 370 5.61 30.72 -17.04
N LYS A 371 5.41 29.99 -18.15
CA LYS A 371 4.42 30.32 -19.18
C LYS A 371 3.00 30.44 -18.61
N VAL A 372 2.55 29.46 -17.81
CA VAL A 372 1.23 29.50 -17.13
C VAL A 372 1.09 30.72 -16.23
N ASN A 373 2.14 31.09 -15.50
CA ASN A 373 2.12 32.28 -14.64
C ASN A 373 2.05 33.59 -15.45
N GLU A 374 2.74 33.66 -16.59
CA GLU A 374 2.67 34.81 -17.50
C GLU A 374 1.30 34.91 -18.16
N GLU A 375 0.74 33.81 -18.63
CA GLU A 375 -0.60 33.76 -19.21
C GLU A 375 -1.65 34.20 -18.20
N TYR A 376 -1.56 33.73 -16.95
CA TYR A 376 -2.45 34.17 -15.86
C TYR A 376 -2.38 35.69 -15.64
N ARG A 377 -1.17 36.26 -15.63
CA ARG A 377 -0.98 37.72 -15.49
C ARG A 377 -1.53 38.51 -16.69
N ASN A 378 -1.52 37.91 -17.87
CA ASN A 378 -1.97 38.50 -19.13
C ASN A 378 -3.45 38.24 -19.44
N LEU A 379 -4.19 37.56 -18.55
CA LEU A 379 -5.63 37.40 -18.65
C LEU A 379 -6.31 38.77 -18.55
N PRO A 380 -7.25 39.09 -19.45
CA PRO A 380 -8.11 40.26 -19.29
C PRO A 380 -8.81 40.23 -17.93
N ASP A 381 -8.95 41.40 -17.30
CA ASP A 381 -9.67 41.54 -16.04
C ASP A 381 -11.06 40.86 -16.15
N GLN A 382 -11.44 40.12 -15.10
CA GLN A 382 -12.72 39.39 -15.03
C GLN A 382 -13.95 40.33 -14.99
N GLU A 383 -13.75 41.64 -14.96
CA GLU A 383 -14.81 42.63 -14.87
C GLU A 383 -15.18 43.25 -16.22
N MET A 384 -16.47 43.46 -16.41
CA MET A 384 -17.01 44.16 -17.58
C MET A 384 -16.61 45.65 -17.56
N LYS A 385 -15.42 45.95 -18.11
CA LYS A 385 -14.99 47.33 -18.33
C LYS A 385 -15.98 48.04 -19.23
N ASN A 386 -16.67 49.05 -18.68
CA ASN A 386 -17.68 49.92 -19.31
C ASN A 386 -19.15 49.55 -19.08
N ALA A 387 -19.49 48.71 -18.10
CA ALA A 387 -20.91 48.50 -17.71
C ALA A 387 -21.64 49.84 -17.43
N ASN A 388 -20.96 50.78 -16.76
CA ASN A 388 -21.48 52.13 -16.52
C ASN A 388 -21.71 52.95 -17.81
N GLN A 389 -20.89 52.76 -18.84
CA GLN A 389 -21.08 53.46 -20.13
C GLN A 389 -22.27 52.88 -20.90
N LEU A 390 -22.46 51.55 -20.83
CA LEU A 390 -23.66 50.90 -21.39
C LEU A 390 -24.93 51.38 -20.67
N LEU A 391 -24.93 51.44 -19.33
CA LEU A 391 -26.06 51.98 -18.57
C LEU A 391 -26.37 53.44 -18.94
N ARG A 392 -25.35 54.28 -19.12
CA ARG A 392 -25.52 55.66 -19.61
C ARG A 392 -26.14 55.70 -21.01
N GLN A 393 -25.64 54.89 -21.95
CA GLN A 393 -26.21 54.82 -23.31
C GLN A 393 -27.65 54.30 -23.32
N ALA A 394 -27.96 53.30 -22.47
CA ALA A 394 -29.32 52.83 -22.30
C ALA A 394 -30.27 53.93 -21.80
N SER A 395 -29.82 54.78 -20.86
CA SER A 395 -30.59 55.93 -20.38
C SER A 395 -30.77 57.04 -21.42
N VAL A 396 -29.79 57.28 -22.30
CA VAL A 396 -29.92 58.25 -23.41
C VAL A 396 -31.01 57.80 -24.39
N ILE A 397 -31.03 56.51 -24.74
CA ILE A 397 -32.07 55.94 -25.61
C ILE A 397 -33.44 56.00 -24.89
N GLU A 398 -33.49 55.74 -23.59
CA GLU A 398 -34.71 55.88 -22.78
C GLU A 398 -35.27 57.31 -22.83
N GLU A 399 -34.41 58.33 -22.70
CA GLU A 399 -34.80 59.73 -22.76
C GLU A 399 -35.33 60.13 -24.15
N ILE A 400 -34.68 59.66 -25.23
CA ILE A 400 -35.14 59.86 -26.61
C ILE A 400 -36.49 59.16 -26.86
N LEU A 401 -36.72 57.99 -26.24
CA LEU A 401 -38.00 57.28 -26.34
C LEU A 401 -39.11 57.97 -25.53
N LYS A 402 -38.81 58.54 -24.36
CA LYS A 402 -39.75 59.32 -23.53
C LYS A 402 -40.16 60.64 -24.18
N ASN A 403 -39.22 61.34 -24.80
CA ASN A 403 -39.45 62.66 -25.44
C ASN A 403 -40.09 62.57 -26.83
N ARG A 404 -40.55 61.38 -27.22
CA ARG A 404 -41.17 61.14 -28.53
C ARG A 404 -42.55 61.79 -28.65
N PRO A 405 -42.87 62.42 -29.80
CA PRO A 405 -44.20 62.97 -30.02
C PRO A 405 -45.24 61.85 -30.23
N SER A 406 -46.34 61.88 -29.47
CA SER A 406 -47.43 60.90 -29.58
C SER A 406 -48.20 61.07 -30.91
N LYS A 407 -48.83 59.99 -31.39
CA LYS A 407 -49.72 60.03 -32.57
C LYS A 407 -50.75 61.15 -32.47
N SER A 408 -51.34 61.30 -31.28
CA SER A 408 -52.33 62.33 -30.99
C SER A 408 -51.75 63.74 -31.06
N ARG A 409 -50.54 63.99 -30.52
CA ARG A 409 -49.92 65.32 -30.57
C ARG A 409 -49.55 65.71 -32.00
N ILE A 410 -48.99 64.81 -32.79
CA ILE A 410 -48.61 65.11 -34.18
C ILE A 410 -49.85 65.37 -35.03
N LEU A 411 -50.90 64.56 -34.85
CA LEU A 411 -52.17 64.75 -35.55
C LEU A 411 -52.85 66.07 -35.14
N VAL A 412 -52.79 66.45 -33.87
CA VAL A 412 -53.26 67.77 -33.40
C VAL A 412 -52.41 68.90 -33.97
N TRP A 413 -51.09 68.75 -34.04
CA TRP A 413 -50.18 69.76 -34.60
C TRP A 413 -50.37 69.93 -36.11
N THR A 414 -50.51 68.83 -36.86
CA THR A 414 -50.79 68.88 -38.31
C THR A 414 -52.14 69.52 -38.57
N ILE A 415 -53.20 69.12 -37.84
CA ILE A 415 -54.53 69.72 -37.99
C ILE A 415 -54.49 71.20 -37.62
N SER A 416 -53.81 71.57 -36.52
CA SER A 416 -53.72 72.97 -36.09
C SER A 416 -52.97 73.83 -37.09
N LEU A 417 -51.83 73.35 -37.62
CA LEU A 417 -51.06 74.05 -38.66
C LEU A 417 -51.87 74.19 -39.96
N VAL A 418 -52.52 73.12 -40.40
CA VAL A 418 -53.39 73.15 -41.58
C VAL A 418 -54.57 74.10 -41.36
N LEU A 419 -55.17 74.14 -40.17
CA LEU A 419 -56.27 75.06 -39.85
C LEU A 419 -55.81 76.52 -39.86
N VAL A 420 -54.62 76.81 -39.33
CA VAL A 420 -54.01 78.15 -39.36
C VAL A 420 -53.73 78.58 -40.80
N ASP A 421 -53.17 77.69 -41.62
CA ASP A 421 -52.93 77.96 -43.04
C ASP A 421 -54.25 78.19 -43.80
N LEU A 422 -55.28 77.39 -43.50
CA LEU A 422 -56.60 77.50 -44.12
C LEU A 422 -57.28 78.83 -43.71
N LEU A 423 -57.16 79.24 -42.45
CA LEU A 423 -57.61 80.55 -41.96
C LEU A 423 -56.84 81.73 -42.61
N ALA A 424 -55.57 81.54 -42.98
CA ALA A 424 -54.80 82.55 -43.72
C ALA A 424 -55.19 82.62 -45.21
N VAL A 425 -55.55 81.48 -45.81
CA VAL A 425 -55.90 81.37 -47.24
C VAL A 425 -57.35 81.78 -47.54
N ILE A 426 -58.32 81.52 -46.64
CA ILE A 426 -59.74 81.87 -46.84
C ILE A 426 -59.95 83.36 -47.13
N PRO A 427 -59.39 84.32 -46.35
CA PRO A 427 -59.55 85.74 -46.62
C PRO A 427 -58.95 86.16 -47.96
N ALA A 428 -57.82 85.56 -48.35
CA ALA A 428 -57.18 85.79 -49.64
C ALA A 428 -58.07 85.30 -50.79
N TRP A 429 -58.71 84.13 -50.64
CA TRP A 429 -59.70 83.63 -51.59
C TRP A 429 -60.93 84.55 -51.71
N LEU A 430 -61.50 84.97 -50.57
CA LEU A 430 -62.68 85.85 -50.53
C LEU A 430 -62.41 87.24 -51.12
N ALA A 431 -61.22 87.81 -50.88
CA ALA A 431 -60.80 89.06 -51.48
C ALA A 431 -60.61 88.92 -53.00
N TRP A 432 -60.04 87.80 -53.46
CA TRP A 432 -59.76 87.56 -54.87
C TRP A 432 -61.05 87.35 -55.70
N PHE A 433 -62.03 86.60 -55.17
CA PHE A 433 -63.36 86.42 -55.78
C PHE A 433 -64.14 87.72 -56.00
N LYS A 434 -63.88 88.77 -55.20
CA LYS A 434 -64.53 90.08 -55.35
C LYS A 434 -63.90 90.96 -56.44
N VAL A 435 -62.65 90.72 -56.84
CA VAL A 435 -61.87 91.68 -57.65
C VAL A 435 -61.48 91.15 -59.03
N TYR A 436 -61.26 89.84 -59.21
CA TYR A 436 -60.78 89.28 -60.49
C TYR A 436 -61.63 88.09 -60.97
N LYS A 437 -62.06 88.11 -62.25
CA LYS A 437 -62.82 87.01 -62.89
C LYS A 437 -61.94 85.99 -63.64
N GLU A 438 -60.64 86.23 -63.80
CA GLU A 438 -59.71 85.33 -64.48
C GLU A 438 -58.42 85.15 -63.66
N GLY A 439 -57.91 83.90 -63.56
CA GLY A 439 -56.68 83.55 -62.82
C GLY A 439 -56.81 82.50 -61.68
N LEU A 440 -57.95 81.80 -61.61
CA LEU A 440 -58.30 80.88 -60.51
C LEU A 440 -57.35 79.66 -60.39
N SER A 441 -56.63 79.32 -61.46
CA SER A 441 -55.66 78.21 -61.51
C SER A 441 -54.36 78.50 -60.74
N VAL A 442 -53.85 79.73 -60.74
CA VAL A 442 -52.55 80.04 -60.10
C VAL A 442 -52.70 80.13 -58.57
N LEU A 443 -53.79 80.74 -58.11
CA LEU A 443 -54.05 80.90 -56.67
C LEU A 443 -54.42 79.57 -56.00
N SER A 444 -55.11 78.69 -56.72
CA SER A 444 -55.41 77.33 -56.25
C SER A 444 -54.16 76.47 -56.13
N ILE A 445 -53.24 76.53 -57.10
CA ILE A 445 -51.93 75.84 -57.02
C ILE A 445 -51.09 76.36 -55.84
N LEU A 446 -50.99 77.68 -55.65
CA LEU A 446 -50.25 78.26 -54.51
C LEU A 446 -50.84 77.86 -53.15
N SER A 447 -52.18 77.83 -53.02
CA SER A 447 -52.83 77.36 -51.80
C SER A 447 -52.61 75.87 -51.53
N LEU A 448 -52.57 75.05 -52.59
CA LEU A 448 -52.27 73.62 -52.48
C LEU A 448 -50.85 73.40 -51.96
N ILE A 449 -49.87 74.14 -52.52
CA ILE A 449 -48.48 74.09 -52.07
C ILE A 449 -48.35 74.49 -50.60
N LEU A 450 -49.07 75.53 -50.16
CA LEU A 450 -49.03 76.00 -48.77
C LEU A 450 -49.56 74.92 -47.81
N LEU A 451 -50.65 74.24 -48.15
CA LEU A 451 -51.22 73.15 -47.36
C LEU A 451 -50.29 71.92 -47.25
N PHE A 452 -49.35 71.74 -48.19
CA PHE A 452 -48.35 70.67 -48.12
C PHE A 452 -47.17 70.99 -47.17
N VAL A 453 -46.92 72.26 -46.84
CA VAL A 453 -45.77 72.66 -46.00
C VAL A 453 -45.85 72.06 -44.58
N PRO A 454 -46.99 72.10 -43.86
CA PRO A 454 -47.13 71.44 -42.55
C PRO A 454 -46.90 69.93 -42.59
N ILE A 455 -47.37 69.28 -43.67
CA ILE A 455 -47.22 67.83 -43.86
C ILE A 455 -45.74 67.49 -44.05
N LEU A 456 -45.03 68.25 -44.88
CA LEU A 456 -43.59 68.10 -45.08
C LEU A 456 -42.79 68.38 -43.81
N PHE A 457 -43.18 69.38 -43.02
CA PHE A 457 -42.54 69.69 -41.74
C PHE A 457 -42.70 68.56 -40.71
N CYS A 458 -43.89 67.97 -40.58
CA CYS A 458 -44.10 66.83 -39.70
C CYS A 458 -43.38 65.57 -40.19
N LEU A 459 -43.31 65.33 -41.50
CA LEU A 459 -42.49 64.27 -42.08
C LEU A 459 -41.01 64.49 -41.76
N PHE A 460 -40.50 65.71 -41.86
CA PHE A 460 -39.12 66.05 -41.51
C PHE A 460 -38.81 65.78 -40.04
N ILE A 461 -39.67 66.18 -39.10
CA ILE A 461 -39.51 65.87 -37.67
C ILE A 461 -39.44 64.35 -37.43
N THR A 462 -40.29 63.58 -38.12
CA THR A 462 -40.31 62.11 -37.97
C THR A 462 -39.07 61.44 -38.56
N PHE A 463 -38.52 62.01 -39.63
CA PHE A 463 -37.29 61.57 -40.25
C PHE A 463 -36.08 61.83 -39.33
N GLU A 464 -35.96 63.04 -38.77
CA GLU A 464 -34.90 63.37 -37.82
C GLU A 464 -34.98 62.52 -36.53
N TYR A 465 -36.19 62.26 -36.04
CA TYR A 465 -36.39 61.34 -34.91
C TYR A 465 -35.92 59.91 -35.22
N ARG A 466 -36.34 59.34 -36.35
CA ARG A 466 -35.90 57.99 -36.79
C ARG A 466 -34.39 57.92 -36.95
N LYS A 467 -33.78 58.96 -37.49
CA LYS A 467 -32.33 59.06 -37.68
C LYS A 467 -31.59 59.10 -36.35
N SER A 468 -32.09 59.86 -35.37
CA SER A 468 -31.53 59.94 -34.02
C SER A 468 -31.60 58.58 -33.29
N VAL A 469 -32.76 57.93 -33.26
CA VAL A 469 -32.93 56.60 -32.64
C VAL A 469 -32.05 55.54 -33.32
N ALA A 470 -32.01 55.53 -34.65
CA ALA A 470 -31.18 54.60 -35.41
C ALA A 470 -29.67 54.85 -35.22
N LYS A 471 -29.26 56.07 -34.86
CA LYS A 471 -27.87 56.39 -34.52
C LYS A 471 -27.51 55.83 -33.14
N GLU A 472 -28.33 56.09 -32.13
CA GLU A 472 -28.03 55.62 -30.77
C GLU A 472 -28.16 54.10 -30.62
N ILE A 473 -29.09 53.44 -31.32
CA ILE A 473 -29.16 51.98 -31.36
C ILE A 473 -27.91 51.39 -32.04
N ARG A 474 -27.36 52.06 -33.07
CA ARG A 474 -26.07 51.65 -33.67
C ARG A 474 -24.92 51.79 -32.68
N ASN A 475 -24.88 52.88 -31.92
CA ASN A 475 -23.87 53.07 -30.86
C ASN A 475 -23.98 51.99 -29.78
N TRP A 476 -25.19 51.64 -29.35
CA TRP A 476 -25.43 50.52 -28.42
C TRP A 476 -24.90 49.19 -28.97
N ASN A 477 -25.27 48.84 -30.21
CA ASN A 477 -24.84 47.59 -30.83
C ASN A 477 -23.32 47.53 -31.02
N ASP A 478 -22.67 48.65 -31.36
CA ASP A 478 -21.20 48.73 -31.45
C ASP A 478 -20.54 48.52 -30.08
N LEU A 479 -21.06 49.14 -29.02
CA LEU A 479 -20.56 48.93 -27.66
C LEU A 479 -20.78 47.49 -27.19
N MET A 480 -21.93 46.89 -27.44
CA MET A 480 -22.20 45.49 -27.11
C MET A 480 -21.31 44.54 -27.91
N SER A 481 -21.13 44.78 -29.21
CA SER A 481 -20.22 43.99 -30.05
C SER A 481 -18.79 44.04 -29.54
N LYS A 482 -18.31 45.20 -29.05
CA LYS A 482 -16.98 45.33 -28.43
C LYS A 482 -16.86 44.49 -27.16
N GLN A 483 -17.93 44.37 -26.36
CA GLN A 483 -17.93 43.54 -25.15
C GLN A 483 -17.92 42.05 -25.49
N TYR A 484 -18.73 41.61 -26.46
CA TYR A 484 -18.68 40.22 -26.95
C TYR A 484 -17.32 39.86 -27.54
N HIS A 485 -16.68 40.78 -28.28
CA HIS A 485 -15.33 40.54 -28.80
C HIS A 485 -14.30 40.38 -27.68
N ARG A 486 -14.36 41.20 -26.62
CA ARG A 486 -13.50 41.04 -25.44
C ARG A 486 -13.76 39.74 -24.70
N LEU A 487 -15.02 39.35 -24.55
CA LEU A 487 -15.41 38.08 -23.94
C LEU A 487 -14.82 36.90 -24.72
N HIS A 488 -14.85 36.96 -26.06
CA HIS A 488 -14.26 35.94 -26.91
C HIS A 488 -12.74 35.87 -26.75
N GLN A 489 -12.06 37.03 -26.75
CA GLN A 489 -10.61 37.10 -26.48
C GLN A 489 -10.25 36.57 -25.08
N TYR A 490 -11.08 36.84 -24.07
CA TYR A 490 -10.90 36.30 -22.73
C TYR A 490 -11.03 34.78 -22.73
N LEU A 491 -12.07 34.24 -23.38
CA LEU A 491 -12.27 32.79 -23.51
C LEU A 491 -11.10 32.11 -24.22
N GLU A 492 -10.65 32.64 -25.36
CA GLU A 492 -9.51 32.07 -26.11
C GLU A 492 -8.26 31.99 -25.24
N LYS A 493 -7.92 33.09 -24.55
CA LYS A 493 -6.77 33.13 -23.64
C LYS A 493 -6.94 32.21 -22.44
N TYR A 494 -8.14 32.13 -21.89
CA TYR A 494 -8.43 31.29 -20.73
C TYR A 494 -8.34 29.79 -21.08
N VAL A 495 -8.79 29.40 -22.28
CA VAL A 495 -8.66 28.01 -22.75
C VAL A 495 -7.20 27.61 -22.94
N VAL A 496 -6.35 28.51 -23.46
CA VAL A 496 -4.90 28.28 -23.55
C VAL A 496 -4.29 28.12 -22.15
N TYR A 497 -4.60 29.05 -21.25
CA TYR A 497 -4.15 28.99 -19.85
C TYR A 497 -4.54 27.69 -19.15
N GLU A 498 -5.81 27.26 -19.27
CA GLU A 498 -6.28 26.03 -18.65
C GLU A 498 -5.60 24.79 -19.28
N SER A 499 -5.40 24.77 -20.60
CA SER A 499 -4.68 23.69 -21.30
C SER A 499 -3.24 23.52 -20.77
N ASP A 500 -2.51 24.63 -20.66
CA ASP A 500 -1.13 24.62 -20.18
C ASP A 500 -1.07 24.25 -18.69
N LEU A 501 -2.02 24.72 -17.88
CA LEU A 501 -2.13 24.36 -16.46
C LEU A 501 -2.40 22.86 -16.28
N LEU A 502 -3.28 22.29 -17.10
CA LEU A 502 -3.59 20.86 -17.09
C LEU A 502 -2.39 20.03 -17.54
N SER A 503 -1.70 20.47 -18.59
CA SER A 503 -0.46 19.84 -19.08
C SER A 503 0.63 19.83 -18.01
N TYR A 504 0.81 20.96 -17.30
CA TYR A 504 1.75 21.06 -16.18
C TYR A 504 1.39 20.09 -15.04
N ARG A 505 0.12 20.04 -14.65
CA ARG A 505 -0.35 19.14 -13.58
C ARG A 505 -0.14 17.67 -13.96
N ASN A 506 -0.42 17.31 -15.21
CA ASN A 506 -0.28 15.95 -15.68
C ASN A 506 1.18 15.51 -15.79
N GLY A 507 2.06 16.35 -16.36
CA GLY A 507 3.48 16.05 -16.45
C GLY A 507 4.17 16.01 -15.07
N LYS A 508 3.78 16.89 -14.14
CA LYS A 508 4.26 16.81 -12.74
C LYS A 508 3.82 15.51 -12.06
N SER A 509 2.58 15.11 -12.25
CA SER A 509 2.08 13.85 -11.70
C SER A 509 2.81 12.63 -12.26
N TYR A 510 3.15 12.64 -13.56
CA TYR A 510 3.95 11.58 -14.18
C TYR A 510 5.34 11.50 -13.51
N LEU A 511 5.98 12.65 -13.29
CA LEU A 511 7.31 12.72 -12.67
C LEU A 511 7.30 12.18 -11.23
N ASP A 512 6.32 12.57 -10.43
CA ASP A 512 6.17 12.10 -9.05
C ASP A 512 5.94 10.58 -9.04
N LEU A 513 5.04 10.06 -9.89
CA LEU A 513 4.80 8.62 -10.01
C LEU A 513 6.04 7.85 -10.50
N SER A 514 6.81 8.40 -11.44
CA SER A 514 8.04 7.77 -11.96
C SER A 514 9.09 7.65 -10.86
N ARG A 515 9.16 8.63 -9.94
CA ARG A 515 10.01 8.56 -8.75
C ARG A 515 9.59 7.43 -7.82
N ASP A 516 8.28 7.34 -7.53
CA ASP A 516 7.74 6.29 -6.67
C ASP A 516 7.98 4.89 -7.25
N VAL A 517 7.81 4.71 -8.57
CA VAL A 517 8.11 3.44 -9.26
C VAL A 517 9.59 3.09 -9.14
N LYS A 518 10.49 4.06 -9.30
CA LYS A 518 11.94 3.86 -9.15
C LYS A 518 12.31 3.48 -7.71
N GLU A 519 11.69 4.11 -6.71
CA GLU A 519 11.93 3.80 -5.30
C GLU A 519 11.45 2.39 -4.94
N ASP A 520 10.28 1.97 -5.44
CA ASP A 520 9.78 0.59 -5.29
C ASP A 520 10.75 -0.42 -5.89
N ILE A 521 11.25 -0.17 -7.10
CA ILE A 521 12.23 -1.04 -7.77
C ILE A 521 13.51 -1.18 -6.94
N HIS A 522 14.03 -0.08 -6.40
CA HIS A 522 15.21 -0.12 -5.52
C HIS A 522 14.92 -0.85 -4.20
N GLN A 523 13.71 -0.74 -3.66
CA GLN A 523 13.32 -1.49 -2.48
C GLN A 523 13.27 -3.00 -2.76
N ASP A 524 12.70 -3.41 -3.89
CA ASP A 524 12.66 -4.82 -4.31
C ASP A 524 14.06 -5.39 -4.53
N GLN A 525 14.97 -4.62 -5.12
CA GLN A 525 16.39 -4.99 -5.25
C GLN A 525 17.04 -5.25 -3.88
N ARG A 526 16.86 -4.34 -2.92
CA ARG A 526 17.40 -4.52 -1.56
C ARG A 526 16.84 -5.77 -0.87
N ASN A 527 15.54 -6.04 -1.07
CA ASN A 527 14.90 -7.25 -0.53
C ASN A 527 15.49 -8.52 -1.16
N LEU A 528 15.71 -8.53 -2.48
CA LEU A 528 16.34 -9.64 -3.21
C LEU A 528 17.79 -9.87 -2.77
N GLU A 529 18.60 -8.82 -2.62
CA GLU A 529 19.96 -8.92 -2.11
C GLU A 529 19.99 -9.49 -0.68
N LYS A 530 19.07 -9.04 0.18
CA LYS A 530 18.94 -9.59 1.53
C LYS A 530 18.64 -11.09 1.48
N SER A 531 17.67 -11.52 0.68
CA SER A 531 17.33 -12.94 0.56
C SER A 531 18.45 -13.77 -0.07
N ARG A 532 19.18 -13.21 -1.03
CA ARG A 532 20.41 -13.83 -1.57
C ARG A 532 21.41 -14.12 -0.45
N SER A 533 21.64 -13.16 0.44
CA SER A 533 22.57 -13.31 1.56
C SER A 533 22.11 -14.37 2.57
N GLU A 534 20.81 -14.45 2.86
CA GLU A 534 20.24 -15.48 3.74
C GLU A 534 20.34 -16.88 3.12
N LEU A 535 20.07 -17.01 1.81
CA LEU A 535 20.26 -18.28 1.09
C LEU A 535 21.72 -18.73 1.10
N MET A 536 22.68 -17.81 0.96
CA MET A 536 24.11 -18.12 1.09
C MET A 536 24.47 -18.59 2.50
N ARG A 537 23.94 -17.92 3.54
CA ARG A 537 24.15 -18.31 4.94
C ARG A 537 23.61 -19.72 5.18
N PHE A 538 22.41 -20.01 4.70
CA PHE A 538 21.77 -21.32 4.88
C PHE A 538 22.50 -22.44 4.12
N GLU A 539 22.93 -22.21 2.87
CA GLU A 539 23.76 -23.17 2.14
C GLU A 539 25.07 -23.48 2.89
N MET A 540 25.69 -22.46 3.49
CA MET A 540 26.90 -22.65 4.29
C MET A 540 26.65 -23.50 5.55
N LEU A 541 25.52 -23.30 6.22
CA LEU A 541 25.11 -24.11 7.38
C LEU A 541 24.87 -25.56 6.98
N LEU A 542 24.11 -25.79 5.90
CA LEU A 542 23.86 -27.14 5.36
C LEU A 542 25.17 -27.86 5.02
N LYS A 543 26.11 -27.19 4.32
CA LYS A 543 27.43 -27.77 4.02
C LYS A 543 28.23 -28.10 5.28
N LYS A 544 28.17 -27.25 6.31
CA LYS A 544 28.84 -27.48 7.60
C LYS A 544 28.24 -28.67 8.35
N TRP A 545 26.92 -28.79 8.40
CA TRP A 545 26.24 -29.93 9.00
C TRP A 545 26.52 -31.22 8.22
N ALA A 546 26.57 -31.13 6.88
CA ALA A 546 26.89 -32.27 6.04
C ALA A 546 28.30 -32.82 6.27
N ALA A 547 29.30 -31.94 6.29
CA ALA A 547 30.66 -32.32 6.64
C ALA A 547 30.75 -32.95 8.04
N ALA A 548 30.00 -32.45 9.03
CA ALA A 548 30.01 -32.96 10.40
C ALA A 548 29.36 -34.36 10.53
N LEU A 549 28.32 -34.62 9.74
CA LEU A 549 27.61 -35.90 9.74
C LEU A 549 28.25 -36.96 8.81
N GLY A 550 29.33 -36.61 8.10
CA GLY A 550 30.01 -37.52 7.18
C GLY A 550 29.21 -37.80 5.91
N VAL A 551 28.24 -36.94 5.62
CA VAL A 551 27.34 -37.01 4.48
C VAL A 551 27.85 -36.00 3.45
N ASN A 552 27.98 -36.47 2.20
CA ASN A 552 28.57 -35.74 1.08
C ASN A 552 30.12 -35.59 1.08
N LYS A 553 30.84 -36.67 0.70
CA LYS A 553 32.27 -36.58 0.27
C LYS A 553 32.45 -35.95 -1.12
N ASP A 554 31.36 -35.82 -1.89
CA ASP A 554 31.37 -35.41 -3.31
C ASP A 554 30.75 -34.02 -3.55
N ALA A 555 30.46 -33.22 -2.51
CA ALA A 555 29.94 -31.86 -2.67
C ALA A 555 30.85 -30.96 -3.54
N HIS A 556 32.13 -31.33 -3.66
CA HIS A 556 33.10 -30.67 -4.54
C HIS A 556 32.97 -31.06 -6.03
N LYS A 557 32.27 -32.14 -6.40
CA LYS A 557 32.08 -32.53 -7.82
C LYS A 557 30.95 -31.77 -8.52
N LEU A 558 30.01 -31.17 -7.81
CA LEU A 558 28.96 -30.35 -8.43
C LEU A 558 29.49 -29.00 -8.95
N GLU A 559 30.61 -28.50 -8.42
CA GLU A 559 31.28 -27.32 -8.99
C GLU A 559 31.90 -27.62 -10.38
N SER A 560 32.33 -28.86 -10.64
CA SER A 560 32.89 -29.27 -11.93
C SER A 560 31.86 -29.60 -13.02
N ARG A 561 30.56 -29.68 -12.68
CA ARG A 561 29.49 -29.92 -13.68
C ARG A 561 28.91 -28.64 -14.27
N LYS A 562 29.40 -27.47 -13.85
CA LYS A 562 28.92 -26.15 -14.31
C LYS A 562 29.37 -25.77 -15.73
N GLU A 563 30.26 -26.54 -16.36
CA GLU A 563 30.75 -26.18 -17.72
C GLU A 563 30.08 -26.94 -18.87
N ASP A 564 29.47 -28.11 -18.64
CA ASP A 564 28.89 -28.89 -19.73
C ASP A 564 27.46 -29.39 -19.42
N GLY A 565 26.46 -28.66 -19.94
CA GLY A 565 25.16 -29.25 -20.30
C GLY A 565 24.03 -29.15 -19.27
N PHE A 566 23.48 -27.94 -19.05
CA PHE A 566 22.09 -27.75 -18.63
C PHE A 566 21.44 -26.55 -19.35
N TYR A 567 21.65 -26.47 -20.66
CA TYR A 567 20.79 -25.70 -21.57
C TYR A 567 19.83 -26.70 -22.23
N SER A 568 18.52 -26.64 -21.92
CA SER A 568 17.38 -27.03 -22.81
C SER A 568 16.11 -27.59 -22.12
N GLY A 569 16.00 -27.68 -20.79
CA GLY A 569 14.90 -28.43 -20.17
C GLY A 569 13.63 -27.68 -19.75
N ILE A 570 13.70 -26.41 -19.32
CA ILE A 570 12.60 -25.75 -18.58
C ILE A 570 12.19 -24.41 -19.21
N PHE A 571 12.19 -24.36 -20.55
CA PHE A 571 11.66 -23.22 -21.33
C PHE A 571 10.67 -23.67 -22.43
N ALA A 572 10.11 -24.87 -22.33
CA ALA A 572 9.22 -25.40 -23.35
C ALA A 572 7.94 -26.00 -22.76
N GLU A 573 7.07 -25.17 -22.18
CA GLU A 573 5.64 -25.39 -22.40
C GLU A 573 5.31 -24.88 -23.82
N ARG A 574 5.15 -25.83 -24.74
CA ARG A 574 4.56 -25.55 -26.06
C ARG A 574 3.10 -25.16 -25.86
N THR A 575 2.82 -23.86 -25.74
CA THR A 575 1.49 -23.34 -26.07
C THR A 575 1.38 -23.24 -27.59
N SER A 576 0.84 -24.29 -28.21
CA SER A 576 0.53 -24.32 -29.63
C SER A 576 -0.73 -23.50 -29.94
N SER A 577 -0.59 -22.19 -30.17
CA SER A 577 -1.42 -21.46 -31.15
C SER A 577 -0.89 -20.05 -31.45
N GLY A 578 -0.33 -19.88 -32.65
CA GLY A 578 -0.65 -18.77 -33.55
C GLY A 578 -0.30 -17.33 -33.18
N LYS A 579 0.85 -16.89 -33.72
CA LYS A 579 1.15 -15.54 -34.25
C LYS A 579 1.21 -14.35 -33.28
N ASN A 580 2.42 -13.77 -33.30
CA ASN A 580 2.92 -12.49 -32.79
C ASN A 580 3.68 -12.61 -31.47
N GLY A 581 4.98 -12.33 -31.56
CA GLY A 581 5.93 -12.36 -30.47
C GLY A 581 5.62 -11.29 -29.44
N ASN A 582 4.85 -11.68 -28.43
CA ASN A 582 4.92 -11.09 -27.11
C ASN A 582 5.71 -12.07 -26.25
N TYR A 583 6.92 -11.66 -25.85
CA TYR A 583 7.52 -12.25 -24.66
C TYR A 583 6.67 -11.75 -23.48
N GLU A 584 5.76 -12.59 -22.96
CA GLU A 584 5.21 -12.40 -21.63
C GLU A 584 6.36 -12.60 -20.64
N TRP A 585 7.06 -11.51 -20.35
CA TRP A 585 7.97 -11.43 -19.22
C TRP A 585 7.12 -11.54 -17.97
N LEU A 586 7.41 -12.51 -17.11
CA LEU A 586 6.86 -12.61 -15.76
C LEU A 586 6.83 -11.21 -15.14
N ASP A 587 5.62 -10.66 -15.01
CA ASP A 587 5.36 -9.34 -14.45
C ASP A 587 5.99 -9.35 -13.04
N SER A 588 6.66 -8.28 -12.62
CA SER A 588 7.28 -8.20 -11.29
C SER A 588 6.27 -8.44 -10.15
N LYS A 589 4.98 -8.34 -10.47
CA LYS A 589 3.82 -8.66 -9.62
C LYS A 589 3.63 -10.16 -9.33
N ASP A 590 4.15 -11.04 -10.17
CA ASP A 590 4.00 -12.49 -10.04
C ASP A 590 5.15 -13.12 -9.23
N PHE A 591 6.28 -12.42 -9.08
CA PHE A 591 7.37 -12.86 -8.23
C PHE A 591 7.11 -12.46 -6.76
N LYS A 592 6.13 -13.11 -6.14
CA LYS A 592 5.85 -12.91 -4.72
C LYS A 592 6.93 -13.59 -3.87
N MET A 593 7.91 -12.79 -3.44
CA MET A 593 8.92 -13.10 -2.41
C MET A 593 8.40 -13.91 -1.20
N PRO A 594 7.20 -13.61 -0.65
CA PRO A 594 6.65 -14.40 0.44
C PRO A 594 6.46 -15.88 0.10
N GLN A 595 6.18 -16.22 -1.17
CA GLN A 595 6.04 -17.60 -1.62
C GLN A 595 7.39 -18.29 -1.78
N VAL A 596 8.42 -17.58 -2.28
CA VAL A 596 9.76 -18.16 -2.44
C VAL A 596 10.44 -18.37 -1.07
N GLN A 597 10.24 -17.47 -0.10
CA GLN A 597 10.63 -17.72 1.29
C GLN A 597 9.76 -18.81 1.94
N LYS A 598 8.43 -18.83 1.73
CA LYS A 598 7.52 -19.94 2.10
C LYS A 598 7.75 -21.25 1.31
N GLN A 599 8.66 -21.33 0.34
CA GLN A 599 8.97 -22.56 -0.40
C GLN A 599 10.42 -23.02 -0.17
N LEU A 600 11.36 -22.08 0.00
CA LEU A 600 12.76 -22.41 0.30
C LEU A 600 12.99 -22.71 1.78
N PHE A 601 12.34 -21.97 2.69
CA PHE A 601 12.41 -22.23 4.14
C PHE A 601 11.31 -23.14 4.66
N HIS A 602 10.36 -23.48 3.80
CA HIS A 602 9.40 -24.55 4.03
C HIS A 602 10.06 -25.81 3.50
N PHE A 603 10.40 -26.72 4.41
CA PHE A 603 10.36 -28.11 4.05
C PHE A 603 8.88 -28.37 3.77
N GLU A 604 8.43 -28.24 2.50
CA GLU A 604 7.17 -28.86 2.05
C GLU A 604 7.35 -30.37 2.25
N MET A 605 7.19 -30.81 3.49
CA MET A 605 6.77 -32.16 3.78
C MET A 605 5.29 -32.13 3.48
N ASP A 606 4.95 -32.51 2.24
CA ASP A 606 3.58 -32.86 1.89
C ASP A 606 3.08 -33.85 2.95
N GLN A 607 2.32 -33.34 3.93
CA GLN A 607 1.90 -34.10 5.09
C GLN A 607 0.90 -35.21 4.70
N SER A 608 0.49 -35.26 3.44
CA SER A 608 -0.40 -36.29 2.92
C SER A 608 0.31 -37.63 2.66
N GLU A 609 1.62 -37.64 2.33
CA GLU A 609 2.29 -38.90 1.93
C GLU A 609 3.71 -39.17 2.49
N ASN A 610 4.44 -38.19 3.06
CA ASN A 610 5.88 -38.38 3.34
C ASN A 610 6.39 -38.23 4.80
N ASN A 611 5.51 -38.13 5.80
CA ASN A 611 5.95 -38.38 7.17
C ASN A 611 6.25 -39.88 7.31
N ARG A 612 7.53 -40.28 7.45
CA ARG A 612 7.85 -41.63 7.96
C ARG A 612 7.26 -41.72 9.37
N CYS A 613 6.12 -42.37 9.44
CA CYS A 613 5.48 -42.77 10.67
C CYS A 613 6.14 -44.06 11.12
N PHE A 614 6.96 -43.99 12.16
CA PHE A 614 7.41 -45.20 12.83
C PHE A 614 6.24 -45.74 13.65
N VAL A 615 5.82 -46.97 13.36
CA VAL A 615 4.95 -47.71 14.25
C VAL A 615 5.87 -48.38 15.26
N ASN A 616 5.87 -47.88 16.49
CA ASN A 616 6.68 -48.48 17.54
C ASN A 616 6.14 -49.88 17.92
N GLU A 617 6.86 -50.61 18.77
CA GLU A 617 6.49 -51.97 19.23
C GLU A 617 5.08 -52.06 19.86
N THR A 618 4.52 -50.91 20.28
CA THR A 618 3.17 -50.78 20.87
C THR A 618 2.08 -50.37 19.89
N GLY A 619 2.39 -50.25 18.59
CA GLY A 619 1.42 -49.86 17.55
C GLY A 619 1.16 -48.35 17.44
N ARG A 620 1.93 -47.49 18.14
CA ARG A 620 1.76 -46.04 18.10
C ARG A 620 2.66 -45.38 17.06
N LYS A 621 2.09 -44.36 16.39
CA LYS A 621 2.73 -43.57 15.35
C LYS A 621 3.66 -42.51 15.94
N VAL A 622 4.94 -42.55 15.59
CA VAL A 622 5.94 -41.51 15.86
C VAL A 622 6.30 -40.83 14.55
N TYR A 623 6.20 -39.50 14.52
CA TYR A 623 6.41 -38.69 13.32
C TYR A 623 7.83 -38.12 13.32
N ALA A 624 8.63 -38.51 12.33
CA ALA A 624 9.91 -37.84 12.11
C ALA A 624 9.71 -36.59 11.21
N PRO A 625 10.22 -35.41 11.60
CA PRO A 625 10.19 -34.20 10.79
C PRO A 625 11.03 -34.33 9.53
N PHE A 626 11.94 -35.32 9.51
CA PHE A 626 12.78 -35.64 8.38
C PHE A 626 12.70 -37.13 8.07
N SER A 627 12.53 -37.46 6.79
CA SER A 627 12.46 -38.84 6.28
C SER A 627 13.73 -39.67 6.55
N PHE A 628 14.86 -39.01 6.79
CA PHE A 628 16.16 -39.63 7.00
C PHE A 628 16.48 -40.00 8.45
N ILE A 629 15.65 -39.65 9.44
CA ILE A 629 15.81 -40.16 10.81
C ILE A 629 15.31 -41.61 10.80
N GLU A 630 16.17 -42.58 11.11
CA GLU A 630 15.86 -44.01 11.00
C GLU A 630 15.38 -44.57 12.34
N LYS A 631 16.07 -44.24 13.44
CA LYS A 631 15.77 -44.73 14.79
C LYS A 631 16.07 -43.66 15.84
N ILE A 632 15.31 -43.72 16.92
CA ILE A 632 15.54 -42.94 18.14
C ILE A 632 15.83 -43.96 19.22
N HIS A 633 17.03 -43.92 19.79
CA HIS A 633 17.34 -44.74 20.95
C HIS A 633 17.04 -43.93 22.20
N ILE A 634 16.14 -44.47 23.03
CA ILE A 634 15.81 -43.92 24.34
C ILE A 634 16.30 -44.94 25.36
N GLU A 635 17.58 -44.84 25.72
CA GLU A 635 18.19 -45.78 26.64
C GLU A 635 18.01 -45.28 28.08
N ASN A 636 17.26 -46.04 28.87
CA ASN A 636 17.29 -45.85 30.32
C ASN A 636 18.68 -46.29 30.81
N ILE A 637 19.41 -45.38 31.44
CA ILE A 637 20.80 -45.60 31.86
C ILE A 637 20.92 -46.78 32.87
N ARG A 638 19.80 -47.20 33.48
CA ARG A 638 19.70 -48.34 34.41
C ARG A 638 19.59 -49.74 33.80
N GLY A 639 19.29 -49.93 32.50
CA GLY A 639 18.91 -51.25 32.00
C GLY A 639 19.16 -51.50 30.52
N ARG A 640 19.66 -52.71 30.21
CA ARG A 640 19.81 -53.23 28.83
C ARG A 640 18.53 -52.99 28.02
N ASN A 641 18.72 -52.31 26.89
CA ASN A 641 17.92 -52.24 25.67
C ASN A 641 16.39 -52.26 25.87
N ALA A 642 15.78 -51.08 25.82
CA ALA A 642 14.50 -50.93 25.13
C ALA A 642 14.83 -50.18 23.82
N SER A 643 14.83 -50.92 22.71
CA SER A 643 15.04 -50.39 21.35
C SER A 643 13.77 -49.82 20.76
#